data_AF-A0A1M3N6S5-F1
#
_entry.id   AF-A0A1M3N6S5-F1
#
_cell.length_a   1.000
_cell.length_b   1.000
_cell.length_c   1.000
_cell.angle_alpha   90.00
_cell.angle_beta   90.00
_cell.angle_gamma   90.00
#
_symmetry.space_group_name_H-M   'P 1'
#
loop_
_entity.id
_entity.type
_entity.pdbx_description
1 polymer ?
#
loop_
_entity_poly.entity_id
_entity_poly.type
_entity_poly.pdbx_seq_one_letter_code
_entity_poly.pdbx_strand_id
1 'polypeptide(L)'
;MRFGAALLGAAIFFGGSAAHAALTSSEKGQIKDFVAGARAENAQKVRALVARTDLAPEESVAALAAAVAPVAFTEQRGIFLKELAFGGASAASRPVLVLSAVKALIARADAIYQRYVGGLDHEPRAVQELIAIYGWLDATIANAGTPTSSAHDASAGIPAATYEECSKVLREHIDQQARWLKGDGVIPDTVSRLRAQAQVTLIDMLPDSLTRRVDAADRLALKGARRTMLTDWGVLFADSGKLDDAKVERVRQILQRLPGARTGLGLVYAGDARGGTAPLRARGLVTYVVPGAERYPIADEAAPSSYDATTSAIAHDLAVVAAKRALDSNAELRLQAERDAAAASGDPARLLGRPRAPSVEHVLGAAIHALMTDAPRTIDHSFARLLGSRPETAALLSDAIGALAAFPAEAEPEKDPKAQGSKIELGKATGWTTASAISLAPNGVALGFTIDGHAWAVDRASPSYVVMGVRRDGKSVSASQLSTKGVLTDGNRWSDSGYTFIKLRGTPRVALSAGADKSAGPNVKLLGGGVDGFDAITVAPPGPDFVVEGELAVREAPGGIALRASPTKKGFRGVTLVVAPGGRTVLSVVDEGGETSLGAPIDSPAGPVAVKITVQGTKVEAVVGKATLSGTLPDALGKGDVAIIGKRNANVEIAGFTLKRK
;
A
#
# COMPACT_ATOMS: atom_id res chain seq x y z
N MET A 1 42.27 67.89 57.30
CA MET A 1 41.17 66.89 57.29
C MET A 1 41.82 65.53 57.08
N ARG A 2 42.11 64.82 58.17
CA ARG A 2 41.35 63.69 58.74
C ARG A 2 41.52 62.38 57.93
N PHE A 3 42.33 61.47 58.51
CA PHE A 3 42.28 59.99 58.58
C PHE A 3 41.70 59.20 57.38
N GLY A 4 42.26 58.09 56.88
CA GLY A 4 43.12 57.08 57.50
C GLY A 4 42.53 55.68 57.22
N ALA A 5 43.42 54.68 57.15
CA ALA A 5 43.18 53.23 57.26
C ALA A 5 42.72 52.43 56.02
N ALA A 6 43.60 51.51 55.64
CA ALA A 6 43.32 50.27 54.92
C ALA A 6 42.39 49.37 55.73
N LEU A 7 41.51 48.63 55.05
CA LEU A 7 40.81 47.48 55.62
C LEU A 7 40.76 46.36 54.59
N LEU A 8 41.49 45.29 54.91
CA LEU A 8 41.31 43.94 54.38
C LEU A 8 39.82 43.55 54.51
N GLY A 9 39.17 43.27 53.40
CA GLY A 9 37.90 42.54 53.36
C GLY A 9 38.17 41.14 52.83
N ALA A 10 38.37 40.18 53.72
CA ALA A 10 38.45 38.76 53.38
C ALA A 10 37.14 38.34 52.69
N ALA A 11 37.23 37.95 51.42
CA ALA A 11 36.18 37.20 50.75
C ALA A 11 36.11 35.81 51.39
N ILE A 12 35.21 35.65 52.36
CA ILE A 12 34.83 34.33 52.84
C ILE A 12 33.98 33.70 51.73
N PHE A 13 34.64 32.95 50.86
CA PHE A 13 34.01 31.88 50.09
C PHE A 13 33.47 30.85 51.08
N PHE A 14 32.22 31.03 51.53
CA PHE A 14 31.44 29.90 52.02
C PHE A 14 31.01 29.08 50.80
N GLY A 15 31.96 28.27 50.30
CA GLY A 15 31.64 27.08 49.52
C GLY A 15 30.94 26.07 50.42
N GLY A 16 29.69 26.36 50.79
CA GLY A 16 28.81 25.37 51.38
C GLY A 16 28.45 24.37 50.30
N SER A 17 29.15 23.23 50.24
CA SER A 17 28.54 22.03 49.68
C SER A 17 27.27 21.81 50.48
N ALA A 18 26.10 21.97 49.85
CA ALA A 18 24.85 21.63 50.50
C ALA A 18 24.96 20.17 50.94
N ALA A 19 24.88 19.92 52.26
CA ALA A 19 24.80 18.57 52.77
C ALA A 19 23.46 17.98 52.30
N HIS A 20 23.49 17.23 51.21
CA HIS A 20 22.30 16.56 50.70
C HIS A 20 21.96 15.40 51.63
N ALA A 21 20.70 15.36 52.08
CA ALA A 21 20.18 14.23 52.84
C ALA A 21 20.17 12.97 51.96
N ALA A 22 20.26 11.80 52.58
CA ALA A 22 20.11 10.50 51.90
C ALA A 22 18.85 9.80 52.42
N LEU A 23 18.21 8.99 51.55
CA LEU A 23 17.07 8.19 51.98
C LEU A 23 17.56 7.05 52.87
N THR A 24 16.90 6.88 54.01
CA THR A 24 17.14 5.75 54.92
C THR A 24 16.75 4.43 54.27
N SER A 25 17.29 3.32 54.79
CA SER A 25 16.91 1.98 54.33
C SER A 25 15.41 1.70 54.47
N SER A 26 14.78 2.27 55.52
CA SER A 26 13.33 2.16 55.74
C SER A 26 12.53 2.89 54.66
N GLU A 27 12.89 4.13 54.33
CA GLU A 27 12.24 4.90 53.26
C GLU A 27 12.42 4.22 51.89
N LYS A 28 13.61 3.70 51.59
CA LYS A 28 13.86 2.90 50.38
C LYS A 28 12.98 1.64 50.33
N GLY A 29 12.77 0.98 51.47
CA GLY A 29 11.83 -0.15 51.61
C GLY A 29 10.39 0.26 51.31
N GLN A 30 9.91 1.36 51.91
CA GLN A 30 8.55 1.86 51.67
C GLN A 30 8.30 2.21 50.18
N ILE A 31 9.28 2.84 49.52
CA ILE A 31 9.19 3.15 48.09
C ILE A 31 9.03 1.87 47.28
N LYS A 32 9.81 0.82 47.58
CA LYS A 32 9.69 -0.50 46.93
C LYS A 32 8.31 -1.10 47.11
N ASP A 33 7.77 -1.09 48.33
CA ASP A 33 6.45 -1.65 48.63
C ASP A 33 5.33 -0.92 47.89
N PHE A 34 5.37 0.42 47.87
CA PHE A 34 4.39 1.22 47.15
C PHE A 34 4.45 1.04 45.63
N VAL A 35 5.65 0.96 45.05
CA VAL A 35 5.85 0.70 43.62
C VAL A 35 5.41 -0.71 43.24
N ALA A 36 5.70 -1.71 44.08
CA ALA A 36 5.26 -3.09 43.86
C ALA A 36 3.72 -3.19 43.87
N GLY A 37 3.07 -2.52 44.84
CA GLY A 37 1.62 -2.47 44.98
C GLY A 37 0.88 -1.59 43.95
N ALA A 38 1.56 -0.64 43.32
CA ALA A 38 1.10 0.15 42.17
C ALA A 38 -0.27 0.84 42.30
N ARG A 39 -0.67 1.23 43.53
CA ARG A 39 -1.93 1.95 43.76
C ARG A 39 -1.76 3.45 43.59
N ALA A 40 -2.54 4.08 42.72
CA ALA A 40 -2.43 5.51 42.40
C ALA A 40 -2.48 6.40 43.65
N GLU A 41 -3.33 6.06 44.63
CA GLU A 41 -3.45 6.77 45.92
C GLU A 41 -2.14 6.85 46.73
N ASN A 42 -1.21 5.90 46.52
CA ASN A 42 0.08 5.89 47.21
C ASN A 42 1.16 6.70 46.49
N ALA A 43 0.90 7.20 45.27
CA ALA A 43 1.87 7.98 44.51
C ALA A 43 2.25 9.28 45.25
N GLN A 44 1.31 9.91 45.95
CA GLN A 44 1.60 11.08 46.78
C GLN A 44 2.58 10.77 47.92
N LYS A 45 2.50 9.58 48.53
CA LYS A 45 3.42 9.15 49.60
C LYS A 45 4.82 8.96 49.07
N VAL A 46 4.97 8.29 47.92
CA VAL A 46 6.27 8.15 47.25
C VAL A 46 6.82 9.51 46.85
N ARG A 47 5.97 10.40 46.32
CA ARG A 47 6.35 11.77 45.98
C ARG A 47 6.95 12.51 47.18
N ALA A 48 6.31 12.42 48.35
CA ALA A 48 6.78 13.07 49.57
C ALA A 48 8.15 12.57 50.03
N LEU A 49 8.55 11.35 49.65
CA LEU A 49 9.87 10.79 49.96
C LEU A 49 10.92 11.19 48.92
N VAL A 50 10.61 11.04 47.63
CA VAL A 50 11.60 11.18 46.55
C VAL A 50 11.71 12.59 45.98
N ALA A 51 10.78 13.49 46.30
CA ALA A 51 10.80 14.87 45.83
C ALA A 51 11.12 15.89 46.94
N ARG A 52 11.78 15.45 48.00
CA ARG A 52 12.22 16.35 49.08
C ARG A 52 13.28 17.31 48.56
N THR A 53 13.21 18.57 48.98
CA THR A 53 14.11 19.65 48.53
C THR A 53 15.53 19.52 49.06
N ASP A 54 15.74 18.73 50.12
CA ASP A 54 17.05 18.45 50.72
C ASP A 54 17.73 17.21 50.11
N LEU A 55 17.03 16.49 49.23
CA LEU A 55 17.52 15.29 48.55
C LEU A 55 18.25 15.68 47.25
N ALA A 56 19.41 15.08 47.00
CA ALA A 56 20.05 15.20 45.70
C ALA A 56 19.19 14.48 44.62
N PRO A 57 19.01 15.06 43.42
CA PRO A 57 18.22 14.42 42.35
C PRO A 57 18.64 12.98 42.03
N GLU A 58 19.93 12.66 42.18
CA GLU A 58 20.51 11.35 41.95
C GLU A 58 19.98 10.30 42.95
N GLU A 59 19.73 10.70 44.20
CA GLU A 59 19.21 9.80 45.23
C GLU A 59 17.73 9.47 44.98
N SER A 60 16.93 10.45 44.51
CA SER A 60 15.56 10.24 44.03
C SER A 60 15.49 9.24 42.89
N VAL A 61 16.37 9.44 41.89
CA VAL A 61 16.51 8.58 40.71
C VAL A 61 16.89 7.16 41.13
N ALA A 62 17.92 7.02 41.98
CA ALA A 62 18.42 5.73 42.43
C ALA A 62 17.35 4.93 43.19
N ALA A 63 16.60 5.60 44.08
CA ALA A 63 15.54 4.96 44.84
C ALA A 63 14.40 4.45 43.94
N LEU A 64 13.95 5.26 42.97
CA LEU A 64 12.91 4.86 42.03
C LEU A 64 13.38 3.77 41.06
N ALA A 65 14.59 3.86 40.52
CA ALA A 65 15.14 2.83 39.64
C ALA A 65 15.27 1.48 40.35
N ALA A 66 15.77 1.47 41.60
CA ALA A 66 15.87 0.26 42.41
C ALA A 66 14.50 -0.35 42.78
N ALA A 67 13.43 0.45 42.78
CA ALA A 67 12.07 -0.02 43.06
C ALA A 67 11.36 -0.53 41.79
N VAL A 68 11.56 0.11 40.64
CA VAL A 68 10.85 -0.21 39.38
C VAL A 68 11.54 -1.33 38.59
N ALA A 69 12.87 -1.34 38.49
CA ALA A 69 13.62 -2.32 37.69
C ALA A 69 13.27 -3.80 37.99
N PRO A 70 13.06 -4.24 39.25
CA PRO A 70 12.76 -5.64 39.55
C PRO A 70 11.31 -6.05 39.28
N VAL A 71 10.37 -5.10 39.10
CA VAL A 71 8.94 -5.40 38.93
C VAL A 71 8.49 -5.24 37.48
N ALA A 72 7.58 -6.10 37.03
CA ALA A 72 7.06 -6.01 35.66
C ALA A 72 6.28 -4.72 35.43
N PHE A 73 6.41 -4.09 34.27
CA PHE A 73 5.58 -2.96 33.90
C PHE A 73 4.16 -3.44 33.56
N THR A 74 3.16 -2.77 34.13
CA THR A 74 1.74 -3.06 33.94
C THR A 74 0.98 -1.75 33.78
N GLU A 75 -0.24 -1.80 33.27
CA GLU A 75 -1.10 -0.62 33.15
C GLU A 75 -1.29 0.10 34.49
N GLN A 76 -1.52 -0.65 35.58
CA GLN A 76 -1.63 -0.09 36.94
C GLN A 76 -0.35 0.66 37.36
N ARG A 77 0.84 0.12 37.05
CA ARG A 77 2.11 0.83 37.30
C ARG A 77 2.27 2.05 36.42
N GLY A 78 1.82 2.00 35.16
CA GLY A 78 1.76 3.17 34.29
C GLY A 78 0.88 4.28 34.88
N ILE A 79 -0.29 3.93 35.44
CA ILE A 79 -1.17 4.89 36.11
C ILE A 79 -0.51 5.45 37.37
N PHE A 80 0.09 4.59 38.20
CA PHE A 80 0.82 5.01 39.40
C PHE A 80 1.96 5.98 39.08
N LEU A 81 2.79 5.67 38.08
CA LEU A 81 3.91 6.53 37.65
C LEU A 81 3.42 7.84 37.04
N LYS A 82 2.29 7.81 36.32
CA LYS A 82 1.66 9.03 35.78
C LYS A 82 1.16 9.91 36.91
N GLU A 83 0.47 9.34 37.90
CA GLU A 83 0.03 10.10 39.08
C GLU A 83 1.24 10.63 39.84
N LEU A 84 2.31 9.85 40.02
CA LEU A 84 3.54 10.30 40.66
C LEU A 84 4.10 11.56 39.97
N ALA A 85 4.24 11.53 38.65
CA ALA A 85 4.85 12.62 37.86
C ALA A 85 3.91 13.81 37.59
N PHE A 86 2.60 13.60 37.41
CA PHE A 86 1.65 14.63 36.94
C PHE A 86 0.48 14.92 37.87
N GLY A 87 0.35 14.22 39.01
CA GLY A 87 -0.68 14.50 40.01
C GLY A 87 -0.64 15.96 40.49
N GLY A 88 -1.75 16.51 40.98
CA GLY A 88 -1.89 17.95 41.23
C GLY A 88 -0.79 18.59 42.09
N ALA A 89 -0.24 17.85 43.07
CA ALA A 89 0.86 18.32 43.93
C ALA A 89 2.27 18.13 43.33
N SER A 90 2.40 17.62 42.10
CA SER A 90 3.70 17.34 41.47
C SER A 90 4.33 18.54 40.77
N ALA A 91 3.62 19.65 40.57
CA ALA A 91 4.06 20.74 39.71
C ALA A 91 5.50 21.22 40.00
N ALA A 92 5.84 21.45 41.27
CA ALA A 92 7.17 21.90 41.67
C ALA A 92 8.27 20.83 41.56
N SER A 93 7.90 19.55 41.63
CA SER A 93 8.83 18.41 41.62
C SER A 93 8.85 17.63 40.30
N ARG A 94 7.99 18.01 39.35
CA ARG A 94 7.80 17.34 38.07
C ARG A 94 9.11 17.12 37.30
N PRO A 95 10.05 18.09 37.22
CA PRO A 95 11.31 17.87 36.51
C PRO A 95 12.09 16.65 37.03
N VAL A 96 12.26 16.53 38.34
CA VAL A 96 13.00 15.43 38.98
C VAL A 96 12.21 14.12 38.88
N LEU A 97 10.89 14.16 39.06
CA LEU A 97 10.03 12.98 39.01
C LEU A 97 9.93 12.39 37.60
N VAL A 98 9.85 13.24 36.58
CA VAL A 98 9.86 12.83 35.17
C VAL A 98 11.18 12.16 34.82
N LEU A 99 12.31 12.80 35.11
CA LEU A 99 13.63 12.21 34.86
C LEU A 99 13.81 10.89 35.61
N SER A 100 13.36 10.81 36.86
CA SER A 100 13.43 9.60 37.67
C SER A 100 12.56 8.48 37.10
N ALA A 101 11.34 8.79 36.65
CA ALA A 101 10.45 7.81 36.01
C ALA A 101 11.05 7.27 34.71
N VAL A 102 11.64 8.14 33.87
CA VAL A 102 12.34 7.73 32.64
C VAL A 102 13.50 6.80 32.96
N LYS A 103 14.43 7.21 33.85
CA LYS A 103 15.57 6.37 34.24
C LYS A 103 15.14 5.04 34.84
N ALA A 104 14.09 5.03 35.67
CA ALA A 104 13.58 3.82 36.30
C ALA A 104 12.97 2.83 35.29
N LEU A 105 12.20 3.33 34.31
CA LEU A 105 11.63 2.52 33.24
C LEU A 105 12.68 2.02 32.24
N ILE A 106 13.70 2.83 31.96
CA ILE A 106 14.83 2.41 31.13
C ILE A 106 15.65 1.33 31.85
N ALA A 107 15.92 1.47 33.14
CA ALA A 107 16.55 0.41 33.93
C ALA A 107 15.74 -0.90 33.92
N ARG A 108 14.40 -0.82 33.93
CA ARG A 108 13.54 -1.99 33.74
C ARG A 108 13.70 -2.59 32.33
N ALA A 109 13.72 -1.76 31.30
CA ALA A 109 13.92 -2.22 29.93
C ALA A 109 15.28 -2.93 29.78
N ASP A 110 16.35 -2.35 30.31
CA ASP A 110 17.69 -2.95 30.32
C ASP A 110 17.72 -4.29 31.04
N ALA A 111 17.04 -4.42 32.19
CA ALA A 111 16.93 -5.69 32.90
C ALA A 111 16.24 -6.78 32.04
N ILE A 112 15.27 -6.41 31.21
CA ILE A 112 14.62 -7.34 30.28
C ILE A 112 15.59 -7.73 29.16
N TYR A 113 16.29 -6.78 28.54
CA TYR A 113 17.28 -7.08 27.50
C TYR A 113 18.42 -7.96 28.03
N GLN A 114 18.94 -7.66 29.22
CA GLN A 114 19.99 -8.45 29.88
C GLN A 114 19.53 -9.87 30.23
N ARG A 115 18.24 -10.05 30.55
CA ARG A 115 17.66 -11.38 30.78
C ARG A 115 17.52 -12.18 29.48
N TYR A 116 17.31 -11.53 28.34
CA TYR A 116 16.99 -12.16 27.05
C TYR A 116 17.95 -11.78 25.91
N VAL A 117 19.25 -11.62 26.19
CA VAL A 117 20.29 -11.13 25.26
C VAL A 117 20.31 -11.84 23.90
N GLY A 118 19.97 -13.13 23.86
CA GLY A 118 19.99 -13.97 22.65
C GLY A 118 18.63 -14.46 22.15
N GLY A 119 17.53 -14.22 22.88
CA GLY A 119 16.25 -14.89 22.64
C GLY A 119 15.01 -14.05 22.90
N LEU A 120 15.15 -12.71 22.89
CA LEU A 120 14.03 -11.79 23.12
C LEU A 120 12.85 -12.04 22.16
N ASP A 121 13.13 -12.44 20.93
CA ASP A 121 12.16 -12.79 19.89
C ASP A 121 11.30 -14.02 20.21
N HIS A 122 11.76 -14.87 21.12
CA HIS A 122 11.06 -16.06 21.61
C HIS A 122 10.22 -15.78 22.87
N GLU A 123 10.22 -14.52 23.36
CA GLU A 123 9.59 -14.13 24.62
C GLU A 123 8.51 -13.04 24.39
N PRO A 124 7.32 -13.41 23.87
CA PRO A 124 6.28 -12.43 23.51
C PRO A 124 5.88 -11.50 24.65
N ARG A 125 5.88 -12.01 25.90
CA ARG A 125 5.54 -11.21 27.08
C ARG A 125 6.58 -10.13 27.36
N ALA A 126 7.86 -10.44 27.18
CA ALA A 126 8.96 -9.48 27.35
C ALA A 126 8.91 -8.39 26.26
N VAL A 127 8.65 -8.79 25.01
CA VAL A 127 8.47 -7.86 23.89
C VAL A 127 7.27 -6.93 24.14
N GLN A 128 6.14 -7.47 24.59
CA GLN A 128 4.96 -6.67 24.93
C GLN A 128 5.20 -5.70 26.09
N GLU A 129 5.91 -6.13 27.13
CA GLU A 129 6.28 -5.26 28.25
C GLU A 129 7.16 -4.10 27.79
N LEU A 130 8.17 -4.37 26.95
CA LEU A 130 9.03 -3.32 26.40
C LEU A 130 8.26 -2.35 25.48
N ILE A 131 7.36 -2.84 24.63
CA ILE A 131 6.47 -1.99 23.82
C ILE A 131 5.63 -1.09 24.74
N ALA A 132 5.09 -1.64 25.83
CA ALA A 132 4.28 -0.88 26.79
C ALA A 132 5.11 0.18 27.53
N ILE A 133 6.36 -0.12 27.90
CA ILE A 133 7.28 0.85 28.51
C ILE A 133 7.54 2.02 27.55
N TYR A 134 7.96 1.75 26.31
CA TYR A 134 8.25 2.81 25.34
C TYR A 134 6.98 3.57 24.95
N GLY A 135 5.85 2.88 24.76
CA GLY A 135 4.56 3.52 24.48
C GLY A 135 4.08 4.42 25.62
N TRP A 136 4.36 4.06 26.88
CA TRP A 136 4.06 4.92 28.03
C TRP A 136 4.98 6.13 28.08
N LEU A 137 6.28 5.95 27.86
CA LEU A 137 7.26 7.04 27.78
C LEU A 137 6.88 8.04 26.67
N ASP A 138 6.49 7.53 25.51
CA ASP A 138 6.04 8.33 24.38
C ASP A 138 4.77 9.13 24.73
N ALA A 139 3.69 8.45 25.11
CA ALA A 139 2.39 9.07 25.31
C ALA A 139 2.32 9.95 26.57
N THR A 140 3.08 9.63 27.62
CA THR A 140 2.97 10.30 28.93
C THR A 140 4.04 11.37 29.13
N ILE A 141 5.22 11.21 28.52
CA ILE A 141 6.36 12.11 28.72
C ILE A 141 6.67 12.85 27.41
N ALA A 142 7.06 12.14 26.35
CA ALA A 142 7.51 12.75 25.09
C ALA A 142 6.41 13.60 24.42
N ASN A 143 5.15 13.17 24.57
CA ASN A 143 3.97 13.81 24.01
C ASN A 143 3.02 14.32 25.11
N ALA A 144 3.55 14.71 26.28
CA ALA A 144 2.77 15.29 27.35
C ALA A 144 2.08 16.59 26.92
N GLY A 145 0.81 16.78 27.32
CA GLY A 145 0.00 17.93 26.94
C GLY A 145 -0.54 17.82 25.51
N THR A 146 -0.40 18.90 24.75
CA THR A 146 -0.83 19.08 23.35
C THR A 146 0.36 19.52 22.48
N PRO A 147 1.39 18.66 22.32
CA PRO A 147 2.58 19.02 21.53
C PRO A 147 2.20 19.29 20.07
N THR A 148 2.95 20.18 19.44
CA THR A 148 2.86 20.39 18.00
C THR A 148 3.83 19.47 17.27
N SER A 149 3.72 19.35 15.95
CA SER A 149 4.65 18.55 15.14
C SER A 149 6.13 18.95 15.29
N SER A 150 6.42 20.17 15.76
CA SER A 150 7.78 20.72 15.89
C SER A 150 8.21 21.03 17.32
N ALA A 151 7.28 21.06 18.28
CA ALA A 151 7.58 21.51 19.65
C ALA A 151 6.82 20.73 20.72
N HIS A 152 7.48 20.50 21.86
CA HIS A 152 6.86 20.03 23.10
C HIS A 152 5.88 21.08 23.65
N ASP A 153 4.87 20.64 24.40
CA ASP A 153 3.92 21.55 25.03
C ASP A 153 4.50 22.11 26.35
N ALA A 154 4.72 23.43 26.39
CA ALA A 154 5.21 24.12 27.58
C ALA A 154 4.25 23.97 28.77
N SER A 155 2.94 23.82 28.53
CA SER A 155 1.92 23.64 29.58
C SER A 155 2.03 22.30 30.30
N ALA A 156 2.75 21.32 29.73
CA ALA A 156 3.04 20.05 30.40
C ALA A 156 3.90 20.23 31.67
N GLY A 157 4.56 21.38 31.82
CA GLY A 157 5.44 21.70 32.95
C GLY A 157 6.68 20.81 33.02
N ILE A 158 7.15 20.31 31.87
CA ILE A 158 8.43 19.65 31.71
C ILE A 158 9.39 20.66 31.06
N PRO A 159 10.41 21.15 31.76
CA PRO A 159 11.40 22.07 31.20
C PRO A 159 12.21 21.40 30.07
N ALA A 160 12.71 22.20 29.12
CA ALA A 160 13.55 21.72 28.02
C ALA A 160 14.79 20.95 28.51
N ALA A 161 15.44 21.41 29.59
CA ALA A 161 16.57 20.71 30.21
C ALA A 161 16.20 19.30 30.72
N THR A 162 14.96 19.11 31.17
CA THR A 162 14.48 17.78 31.58
C THR A 162 14.28 16.87 30.37
N TYR A 163 13.75 17.38 29.25
CA TYR A 163 13.67 16.61 28.00
C TYR A 163 15.07 16.25 27.47
N GLU A 164 16.03 17.16 27.57
CA GLU A 164 17.42 16.90 27.18
C GLU A 164 18.02 15.74 27.98
N GLU A 165 17.90 15.75 29.31
CA GLU A 165 18.34 14.66 30.18
C GLU A 165 17.58 13.35 29.92
N CYS A 166 16.25 13.39 29.74
CA CYS A 166 15.46 12.20 29.42
C CYS A 166 15.87 11.60 28.06
N SER A 167 16.07 12.45 27.05
CA SER A 167 16.52 12.01 25.73
C SER A 167 17.94 11.45 25.77
N LYS A 168 18.82 11.97 26.63
CA LYS A 168 20.17 11.42 26.86
C LYS A 168 20.10 9.99 27.39
N VAL A 169 19.28 9.74 28.41
CA VAL A 169 19.07 8.39 28.96
C VAL A 169 18.57 7.43 27.88
N LEU A 170 17.60 7.85 27.06
CA LEU A 170 17.06 7.02 25.98
C LEU A 170 18.08 6.79 24.84
N ARG A 171 18.93 7.79 24.53
CA ARG A 171 20.04 7.63 23.57
C ARG A 171 21.04 6.59 24.04
N GLU A 172 21.49 6.69 25.28
CA GLU A 172 22.43 5.73 25.89
C GLU A 172 21.85 4.32 25.88
N HIS A 173 20.56 4.17 26.24
CA HIS A 173 19.82 2.91 26.15
C HIS A 173 19.82 2.33 24.74
N ILE A 174 19.49 3.13 23.73
CA ILE A 174 19.46 2.68 22.32
C ILE A 174 20.85 2.29 21.83
N ASP A 175 21.90 3.02 22.24
CA ASP A 175 23.27 2.70 21.91
C ASP A 175 23.72 1.36 22.55
N GLN A 176 23.32 1.10 23.80
CA GLN A 176 23.59 -0.18 24.47
C GLN A 176 22.83 -1.36 23.84
N GLN A 177 21.59 -1.13 23.40
CA GLN A 177 20.72 -2.15 22.79
C GLN A 177 20.69 -2.06 21.25
N ALA A 178 21.79 -1.58 20.63
CA ALA A 178 21.84 -1.22 19.22
C ALA A 178 21.37 -2.33 18.27
N ARG A 179 21.70 -3.60 18.56
CA ARG A 179 21.27 -4.79 17.80
C ARG A 179 19.75 -4.80 17.58
N TRP A 180 18.98 -4.46 18.61
CA TRP A 180 17.52 -4.52 18.56
C TRP A 180 16.90 -3.19 18.15
N LEU A 181 17.49 -2.06 18.54
CA LEU A 181 16.83 -0.75 18.49
C LEU A 181 17.31 0.18 17.35
N LYS A 182 18.51 -0.01 16.78
CA LYS A 182 18.96 0.79 15.62
C LYS A 182 18.37 0.27 14.31
N GLY A 183 18.32 1.14 13.30
CA GLY A 183 17.66 0.89 12.02
C GLY A 183 18.54 0.24 10.94
N ASP A 184 19.81 -0.05 11.22
CA ASP A 184 20.81 -0.50 10.25
C ASP A 184 20.96 -2.02 10.13
N GLY A 185 20.28 -2.80 11.00
CA GLY A 185 20.34 -4.27 11.00
C GLY A 185 18.98 -4.95 10.79
N VAL A 186 19.00 -6.16 10.23
CA VAL A 186 17.81 -7.02 10.12
C VAL A 186 17.46 -7.64 11.49
N ILE A 187 16.19 -7.65 11.85
CA ILE A 187 15.66 -8.32 13.06
C ILE A 187 14.48 -9.24 12.74
N PRO A 188 14.14 -10.15 13.67
CA PRO A 188 12.89 -10.90 13.60
C PRO A 188 11.66 -9.99 13.54
N ASP A 189 10.65 -10.39 12.76
CA ASP A 189 9.43 -9.60 12.59
C ASP A 189 8.68 -9.41 13.92
N THR A 190 8.79 -10.39 14.84
CA THR A 190 8.23 -10.34 16.20
C THR A 190 8.77 -9.18 17.04
N VAL A 191 9.97 -8.67 16.74
CA VAL A 191 10.63 -7.57 17.47
C VAL A 191 10.58 -6.25 16.70
N SER A 192 10.18 -6.26 15.43
CA SER A 192 10.16 -5.05 14.58
C SER A 192 9.27 -3.93 15.12
N ARG A 193 8.13 -4.29 15.72
CA ARG A 193 7.19 -3.34 16.34
C ARG A 193 7.76 -2.71 17.62
N LEU A 194 8.52 -3.49 18.39
CA LEU A 194 9.28 -3.01 19.54
C LEU A 194 10.30 -1.96 19.12
N ARG A 195 11.09 -2.26 18.09
CA ARG A 195 12.05 -1.30 17.51
C ARG A 195 11.33 -0.02 17.08
N ALA A 196 10.25 -0.13 16.32
CA ALA A 196 9.50 1.02 15.83
C ALA A 196 9.02 1.94 16.98
N GLN A 197 8.47 1.36 18.06
CA GLN A 197 8.03 2.14 19.23
C GLN A 197 9.21 2.83 19.93
N ALA A 198 10.33 2.14 20.14
CA ALA A 198 11.50 2.73 20.80
C ALA A 198 12.08 3.90 19.98
N GLN A 199 12.16 3.73 18.65
CA GLN A 199 12.68 4.75 17.74
C GLN A 199 11.81 6.00 17.71
N VAL A 200 10.49 5.85 17.61
CA VAL A 200 9.58 7.01 17.62
C VAL A 200 9.58 7.70 18.99
N THR A 201 9.67 6.93 20.08
CA THR A 201 9.82 7.49 21.44
C THR A 201 11.08 8.35 21.55
N LEU A 202 12.21 7.94 20.95
CA LEU A 202 13.42 8.76 20.90
C LEU A 202 13.19 10.05 20.11
N ILE A 203 12.64 9.93 18.90
CA ILE A 203 12.37 11.08 18.03
C ILE A 203 11.50 12.10 18.76
N ASP A 204 10.44 11.64 19.46
CA ASP A 204 9.48 12.48 20.16
C ASP A 204 10.01 13.04 21.48
N MET A 205 10.97 12.37 22.14
CA MET A 205 11.60 12.82 23.38
C MET A 205 12.71 13.85 23.15
N LEU A 206 13.37 13.83 21.98
CA LEU A 206 14.48 14.75 21.70
C LEU A 206 14.06 16.21 21.86
N PRO A 207 14.92 17.06 22.44
CA PRO A 207 14.61 18.46 22.68
C PRO A 207 14.33 19.20 21.37
N ASP A 208 13.53 20.25 21.46
CA ASP A 208 13.17 21.08 20.33
C ASP A 208 14.41 21.81 19.79
N SER A 209 14.81 21.46 18.57
CA SER A 209 15.93 22.09 17.87
C SER A 209 15.75 21.98 16.36
N LEU A 210 16.42 22.85 15.61
CA LEU A 210 16.44 22.79 14.14
C LEU A 210 17.12 21.52 13.61
N THR A 211 18.02 20.92 14.39
CA THR A 211 18.77 19.70 14.02
C THR A 211 18.14 18.43 14.56
N ARG A 212 17.07 18.51 15.36
CA ARG A 212 16.44 17.37 16.07
C ARG A 212 16.25 16.13 15.19
N ARG A 213 15.75 16.31 13.98
CA ARG A 213 15.48 15.21 13.03
C ARG A 213 16.77 14.60 12.46
N VAL A 214 17.79 15.42 12.24
CA VAL A 214 19.12 14.98 11.80
C VAL A 214 19.80 14.19 12.92
N ASP A 215 19.78 14.73 14.13
CA ASP A 215 20.33 14.08 15.33
C ASP A 215 19.64 12.73 15.60
N ALA A 216 18.31 12.68 15.44
CA ALA A 216 17.55 11.44 15.54
C ALA A 216 17.98 10.42 14.48
N ALA A 217 18.07 10.84 13.22
CA ALA A 217 18.45 9.96 12.11
C ALA A 217 19.86 9.38 12.30
N ASP A 218 20.83 10.19 12.75
CA ASP A 218 22.19 9.76 13.04
C ASP A 218 22.24 8.74 14.18
N ARG A 219 21.52 9.00 15.27
CA ARG A 219 21.47 8.10 16.44
C ARG A 219 20.80 6.77 16.14
N LEU A 220 19.77 6.79 15.31
CA LEU A 220 19.07 5.60 14.84
C LEU A 220 19.79 4.88 13.70
N ALA A 221 20.95 5.40 13.25
CA ALA A 221 21.72 4.88 12.12
C ALA A 221 20.90 4.78 10.82
N LEU A 222 19.94 5.68 10.62
CA LEU A 222 19.11 5.72 9.41
C LEU A 222 19.93 6.20 8.21
N LYS A 223 19.74 5.52 7.09
CA LYS A 223 20.42 5.79 5.81
C LYS A 223 19.41 5.94 4.67
N GLY A 224 19.87 6.52 3.56
CA GLY A 224 19.11 6.64 2.31
C GLY A 224 17.70 7.22 2.52
N ALA A 225 16.72 6.59 1.90
CA ALA A 225 15.32 7.01 1.92
C ALA A 225 14.74 7.14 3.35
N ARG A 226 15.12 6.25 4.29
CA ARG A 226 14.64 6.30 5.68
C ARG A 226 15.09 7.58 6.38
N ARG A 227 16.36 7.97 6.17
CA ARG A 227 16.90 9.23 6.67
C ARG A 227 16.16 10.41 6.06
N THR A 228 16.06 10.46 4.74
CA THR A 228 15.43 11.56 4.00
C THR A 228 13.97 11.79 4.43
N MET A 229 13.18 10.72 4.61
CA MET A 229 11.80 10.84 5.10
C MET A 229 11.73 11.48 6.50
N LEU A 230 12.64 11.09 7.39
CA LEU A 230 12.67 11.63 8.74
C LEU A 230 13.15 13.10 8.75
N THR A 231 14.24 13.42 8.05
CA THR A 231 14.80 14.76 8.05
C THR A 231 13.87 15.77 7.38
N ASP A 232 13.36 15.41 6.21
CA ASP A 232 12.64 16.35 5.36
C ASP A 232 11.18 16.49 5.81
N TRP A 233 10.55 15.36 6.19
CA TRP A 233 9.11 15.32 6.46
C TRP A 233 8.77 15.03 7.92
N GLY A 234 9.72 14.61 8.75
CA GLY A 234 9.44 14.16 10.11
C GLY A 234 8.75 12.79 10.16
N VAL A 235 8.82 12.01 9.09
CA VAL A 235 8.18 10.69 8.98
C VAL A 235 9.22 9.60 9.22
N LEU A 236 9.06 8.82 10.30
CA LEU A 236 9.83 7.60 10.49
C LEU A 236 9.25 6.47 9.63
N PHE A 237 10.07 5.82 8.82
CA PHE A 237 9.72 4.55 8.17
C PHE A 237 10.41 3.42 8.92
N ALA A 238 9.63 2.53 9.54
CA ALA A 238 10.12 1.42 10.35
C ALA A 238 9.66 0.08 9.80
N ASP A 239 10.59 -0.88 9.72
CA ASP A 239 10.35 -2.26 9.32
C ASP A 239 11.31 -3.20 10.07
N SER A 240 11.29 -4.49 9.77
CA SER A 240 12.25 -5.46 10.32
C SER A 240 13.67 -5.35 9.72
N GLY A 241 13.91 -4.38 8.83
CA GLY A 241 15.15 -4.23 8.06
C GLY A 241 15.22 -5.16 6.84
N LYS A 242 14.15 -5.91 6.54
CA LYS A 242 14.09 -6.84 5.40
C LYS A 242 13.76 -6.14 4.08
N LEU A 243 13.21 -4.93 4.12
CA LEU A 243 12.98 -4.13 2.91
C LEU A 243 14.30 -3.48 2.46
N ASP A 244 14.73 -3.84 1.25
CA ASP A 244 15.88 -3.22 0.59
C ASP A 244 15.67 -1.73 0.34
N ASP A 245 16.78 -1.01 0.20
CA ASP A 245 16.77 0.46 0.05
C ASP A 245 16.04 0.92 -1.22
N ALA A 246 16.04 0.14 -2.29
CA ALA A 246 15.33 0.49 -3.52
C ALA A 246 13.81 0.42 -3.35
N LYS A 247 13.30 -0.52 -2.55
CA LYS A 247 11.88 -0.59 -2.18
C LYS A 247 11.49 0.56 -1.27
N VAL A 248 12.32 0.89 -0.28
CA VAL A 248 12.03 2.02 0.61
C VAL A 248 12.10 3.35 -0.11
N GLU A 249 13.03 3.51 -1.06
CA GLU A 249 13.09 4.67 -1.95
C GLU A 249 11.84 4.77 -2.83
N ARG A 250 11.32 3.66 -3.36
CA ARG A 250 10.03 3.67 -4.07
C ARG A 250 8.87 4.10 -3.16
N VAL A 251 8.82 3.64 -1.91
CA VAL A 251 7.81 4.08 -0.93
C VAL A 251 7.93 5.57 -0.65
N ARG A 252 9.16 6.09 -0.48
CA ARG A 252 9.42 7.52 -0.33
C ARG A 252 8.87 8.30 -1.53
N GLN A 253 9.15 7.84 -2.75
CA GLN A 253 8.65 8.47 -3.98
C GLN A 253 7.12 8.47 -4.08
N ILE A 254 6.45 7.41 -3.60
CA ILE A 254 4.99 7.34 -3.51
C ILE A 254 4.47 8.38 -2.49
N LEU A 255 5.03 8.42 -1.28
CA LEU A 255 4.65 9.39 -0.24
C LEU A 255 4.86 10.84 -0.67
N GLN A 256 5.94 11.13 -1.42
CA GLN A 256 6.20 12.45 -1.99
C GLN A 256 5.05 12.91 -2.91
N ARG A 257 4.38 11.95 -3.58
CA ARG A 257 3.31 12.19 -4.56
C ARG A 257 1.90 11.98 -4.00
N LEU A 258 1.80 11.49 -2.77
CA LEU A 258 0.57 11.37 -2.00
C LEU A 258 0.64 12.28 -0.77
N PRO A 259 0.64 13.62 -0.94
CA PRO A 259 0.63 14.55 0.19
C PRO A 259 -0.55 14.30 1.14
N GLY A 260 -1.70 13.86 0.60
CA GLY A 260 -2.87 13.42 1.38
C GLY A 260 -2.58 12.27 2.35
N ALA A 261 -1.60 11.41 2.09
CA ALA A 261 -1.14 10.38 3.03
C ALA A 261 -0.06 10.90 3.99
N ARG A 262 0.79 11.82 3.51
CA ARG A 262 1.97 12.34 4.24
C ARG A 262 1.63 13.37 5.33
N THR A 263 0.62 14.22 5.12
CA THR A 263 0.31 15.31 6.07
C THR A 263 0.07 14.76 7.49
N GLY A 264 0.70 15.34 8.52
CA GLY A 264 0.53 14.89 9.91
C GLY A 264 0.95 13.44 10.21
N LEU A 265 1.61 12.75 9.29
CA LEU A 265 2.15 11.41 9.47
C LEU A 265 3.43 11.47 10.33
N GLY A 266 3.50 10.67 11.38
CA GLY A 266 4.70 10.54 12.20
C GLY A 266 5.44 9.22 11.97
N LEU A 267 4.70 8.15 11.65
CA LEU A 267 5.26 6.81 11.51
C LEU A 267 4.55 6.02 10.41
N VAL A 268 5.34 5.44 9.51
CA VAL A 268 4.93 4.33 8.63
C VAL A 268 5.59 3.06 9.15
N TYR A 269 4.78 2.13 9.62
CA TYR A 269 5.27 0.83 10.09
C TYR A 269 4.91 -0.26 9.08
N ALA A 270 5.93 -0.84 8.45
CA ALA A 270 5.81 -1.94 7.51
C ALA A 270 6.06 -3.28 8.21
N GLY A 271 4.98 -3.97 8.59
CA GLY A 271 5.03 -5.22 9.34
C GLY A 271 3.65 -5.74 9.73
N ASP A 272 3.61 -6.83 10.48
CA ASP A 272 2.33 -7.42 10.92
C ASP A 272 1.68 -6.56 12.04
N ALA A 273 0.53 -5.95 11.71
CA ALA A 273 -0.28 -5.21 12.67
C ALA A 273 -0.96 -6.12 13.72
N ARG A 274 -1.14 -7.42 13.44
CA ARG A 274 -1.91 -8.37 14.25
C ARG A 274 -1.17 -8.88 15.51
N GLY A 275 0.14 -8.66 15.60
CA GLY A 275 1.00 -9.24 16.64
C GLY A 275 0.98 -8.57 18.04
N GLY A 276 0.15 -7.54 18.30
CA GLY A 276 0.22 -6.81 19.57
C GLY A 276 -1.08 -6.12 19.98
N THR A 277 -1.42 -6.23 21.27
CA THR A 277 -2.65 -5.68 21.89
C THR A 277 -2.66 -4.15 22.02
N ALA A 278 -1.50 -3.49 22.04
CA ALA A 278 -1.39 -2.04 22.18
C ALA A 278 -0.92 -1.36 20.88
N PRO A 279 -1.66 -0.37 20.34
CA PRO A 279 -1.24 0.36 19.15
C PRO A 279 0.07 1.12 19.43
N LEU A 280 0.93 1.21 18.41
CA LEU A 280 2.08 2.10 18.41
C LEU A 280 1.63 3.55 18.68
N ARG A 281 2.43 4.28 19.44
CA ARG A 281 2.24 5.67 19.84
C ARG A 281 3.30 6.53 19.17
N ALA A 282 2.87 7.67 18.67
CA ALA A 282 3.70 8.70 18.06
C ALA A 282 3.00 10.04 18.21
N ARG A 283 3.76 11.12 18.09
CA ARG A 283 3.27 12.50 18.02
C ARG A 283 2.34 12.74 16.83
N GLY A 284 2.65 12.10 15.70
CA GLY A 284 1.85 12.14 14.48
C GLY A 284 1.01 10.87 14.28
N LEU A 285 0.31 10.81 13.15
CA LEU A 285 -0.43 9.63 12.75
C LEU A 285 0.52 8.44 12.54
N VAL A 286 0.04 7.26 12.94
CA VAL A 286 0.72 5.98 12.67
C VAL A 286 -0.05 5.25 11.59
N THR A 287 0.62 4.96 10.48
CA THR A 287 0.07 4.14 9.40
C THR A 287 0.73 2.76 9.44
N TYR A 288 -0.10 1.74 9.57
CA TYR A 288 0.31 0.34 9.45
C TYR A 288 0.17 -0.06 7.99
N VAL A 289 1.26 -0.53 7.40
CA VAL A 289 1.25 -1.08 6.05
C VAL A 289 1.66 -2.54 6.13
N VAL A 290 0.91 -3.42 5.45
CA VAL A 290 1.18 -4.85 5.48
C VAL A 290 1.92 -5.21 4.20
N PRO A 291 3.23 -5.53 4.28
CA PRO A 291 3.96 -6.07 3.13
C PRO A 291 3.30 -7.37 2.69
N GLY A 292 3.00 -7.52 1.39
CA GLY A 292 2.31 -8.70 0.90
C GLY A 292 2.49 -8.92 -0.60
N ALA A 293 2.06 -10.08 -1.07
CA ALA A 293 1.95 -10.41 -2.48
C ALA A 293 0.68 -9.76 -3.06
N GLU A 294 0.63 -8.42 -3.06
CA GLU A 294 -0.44 -7.69 -3.72
C GLU A 294 -0.49 -8.08 -5.20
N ARG A 295 -1.70 -8.30 -5.71
CA ARG A 295 -1.89 -8.55 -7.14
C ARG A 295 -1.95 -7.22 -7.86
N TYR A 296 -1.51 -7.22 -9.12
CA TYR A 296 -1.63 -6.04 -9.98
C TYR A 296 -3.07 -5.50 -9.96
N PRO A 297 -3.28 -4.22 -9.61
CA PRO A 297 -4.61 -3.69 -9.29
C PRO A 297 -5.56 -3.68 -10.49
N ILE A 298 -5.06 -3.72 -11.72
CA ILE A 298 -5.86 -3.76 -12.94
C ILE A 298 -6.16 -5.23 -13.26
N ALA A 299 -7.37 -5.70 -12.90
CA ALA A 299 -7.69 -7.13 -12.74
C ALA A 299 -7.69 -7.99 -14.01
N ASP A 300 -7.61 -7.40 -15.21
CA ASP A 300 -7.70 -8.09 -16.51
C ASP A 300 -6.42 -7.99 -17.36
N GLU A 301 -5.33 -7.48 -16.79
CA GLU A 301 -4.07 -7.22 -17.48
C GLU A 301 -2.88 -7.90 -16.81
N ALA A 302 -1.89 -8.26 -17.64
CA ALA A 302 -0.62 -8.75 -17.12
C ALA A 302 0.12 -7.60 -16.43
N ALA A 303 0.64 -7.88 -15.23
CA ALA A 303 1.48 -6.94 -14.52
C ALA A 303 2.69 -6.56 -15.40
N PRO A 304 3.07 -5.28 -15.47
CA PRO A 304 4.32 -4.89 -16.12
C PRO A 304 5.50 -5.52 -15.37
N SER A 305 6.62 -5.75 -16.06
CA SER A 305 7.83 -6.34 -15.44
C SER A 305 8.42 -5.49 -14.31
N SER A 306 8.09 -4.19 -14.27
CA SER A 306 8.47 -3.24 -13.23
C SER A 306 7.61 -3.34 -11.95
N TYR A 307 6.51 -4.11 -11.97
CA TYR A 307 5.60 -4.24 -10.84
C TYR A 307 6.24 -5.00 -9.66
N ASP A 308 6.25 -4.37 -8.49
CA ASP A 308 6.67 -4.99 -7.23
C ASP A 308 5.47 -5.09 -6.28
N ALA A 309 5.08 -6.33 -5.95
CA ALA A 309 3.91 -6.60 -5.12
C ALA A 309 4.04 -6.04 -3.70
N THR A 310 5.27 -6.00 -3.14
CA THR A 310 5.51 -5.52 -1.78
C THR A 310 5.33 -4.01 -1.68
N THR A 311 5.95 -3.24 -2.57
CA THR A 311 5.77 -1.79 -2.65
C THR A 311 4.33 -1.44 -3.03
N SER A 312 3.68 -2.23 -3.89
CA SER A 312 2.26 -2.06 -4.24
C SER A 312 1.34 -2.25 -3.04
N ALA A 313 1.58 -3.26 -2.19
CA ALA A 313 0.84 -3.44 -0.94
C ALA A 313 0.91 -2.21 -0.04
N ILE A 314 2.11 -1.64 0.11
CA ILE A 314 2.36 -0.42 0.90
C ILE A 314 1.67 0.79 0.25
N ALA A 315 1.77 0.94 -1.06
CA ALA A 315 1.12 2.01 -1.81
C ALA A 315 -0.40 1.98 -1.63
N HIS A 316 -0.99 0.79 -1.60
CA HIS A 316 -2.42 0.63 -1.37
C HIS A 316 -2.85 1.11 0.02
N ASP A 317 -2.15 0.71 1.07
CA ASP A 317 -2.47 1.14 2.45
C ASP A 317 -2.30 2.67 2.59
N LEU A 318 -1.28 3.26 1.97
CA LEU A 318 -1.10 4.72 1.91
C LEU A 318 -2.21 5.42 1.12
N ALA A 319 -2.67 4.83 0.02
CA ALA A 319 -3.77 5.34 -0.78
C ALA A 319 -5.10 5.35 -0.01
N VAL A 320 -5.34 4.34 0.85
CA VAL A 320 -6.50 4.32 1.76
C VAL A 320 -6.43 5.45 2.78
N VAL A 321 -5.25 5.76 3.32
CA VAL A 321 -5.07 6.92 4.23
C VAL A 321 -5.36 8.23 3.50
N ALA A 322 -4.85 8.40 2.28
CA ALA A 322 -5.14 9.58 1.46
C ALA A 322 -6.63 9.72 1.14
N ALA A 323 -7.28 8.62 0.73
CA ALA A 323 -8.71 8.58 0.47
C ALA A 323 -9.51 8.97 1.71
N LYS A 324 -9.25 8.32 2.86
CA LYS A 324 -9.92 8.63 4.12
C LYS A 324 -9.82 10.12 4.45
N ARG A 325 -8.63 10.71 4.35
CA ARG A 325 -8.45 12.12 4.65
C ARG A 325 -9.19 13.04 3.69
N ALA A 326 -9.19 12.73 2.39
CA ALA A 326 -9.97 13.49 1.41
C ALA A 326 -11.46 13.49 1.77
N LEU A 327 -12.00 12.30 2.08
CA LEU A 327 -13.41 12.12 2.44
C LEU A 327 -13.76 12.79 3.78
N ASP A 328 -12.89 12.72 4.77
CA ASP A 328 -13.09 13.39 6.07
C ASP A 328 -13.05 14.92 5.93
N SER A 329 -12.32 15.44 4.94
CA SER A 329 -12.23 16.89 4.66
C SER A 329 -13.34 17.43 3.75
N ASN A 330 -14.03 16.57 3.00
CA ASN A 330 -15.07 16.97 2.05
C ASN A 330 -16.28 16.02 2.14
N ALA A 331 -17.30 16.44 2.89
CA ALA A 331 -18.51 15.66 3.13
C ALA A 331 -19.33 15.42 1.84
N GLU A 332 -19.31 16.34 0.87
CA GLU A 332 -20.03 16.16 -0.40
C GLU A 332 -19.36 15.10 -1.28
N LEU A 333 -18.02 15.12 -1.34
CA LEU A 333 -17.24 14.08 -2.01
C LEU A 333 -17.47 12.72 -1.34
N ARG A 334 -17.54 12.69 0.00
CA ARG A 334 -17.87 11.47 0.74
C ARG A 334 -19.22 10.90 0.34
N LEU A 335 -20.26 11.72 0.32
CA LEU A 335 -21.61 11.29 -0.09
C LEU A 335 -21.63 10.78 -1.53
N GLN A 336 -20.90 11.42 -2.44
CA GLN A 336 -20.82 10.97 -3.83
C GLN A 336 -20.05 9.65 -3.97
N ALA A 337 -18.88 9.53 -3.32
CA ALA A 337 -18.06 8.32 -3.35
C ALA A 337 -18.78 7.13 -2.71
N GLU A 338 -19.57 7.33 -1.65
CA GLU A 338 -20.40 6.29 -1.05
C GLU A 338 -21.46 5.77 -2.04
N ARG A 339 -22.09 6.64 -2.83
CA ARG A 339 -23.04 6.25 -3.89
C ARG A 339 -22.37 5.48 -5.00
N ASP A 340 -21.25 5.98 -5.51
CA ASP A 340 -20.53 5.37 -6.63
C ASP A 340 -19.89 4.03 -6.23
N ALA A 341 -19.38 3.91 -4.99
CA ALA A 341 -18.92 2.65 -4.42
C ALA A 341 -20.06 1.65 -4.21
N ALA A 342 -21.22 2.09 -3.71
CA ALA A 342 -22.39 1.23 -3.56
C ALA A 342 -22.89 0.70 -4.91
N ALA A 343 -22.95 1.55 -5.95
CA ALA A 343 -23.28 1.15 -7.31
C ALA A 343 -22.31 0.10 -7.88
N ALA A 344 -21.03 0.16 -7.55
CA ALA A 344 -20.03 -0.82 -7.97
C ALA A 344 -20.06 -2.12 -7.15
N SER A 345 -20.56 -2.10 -5.91
CA SER A 345 -20.42 -3.20 -4.93
C SER A 345 -21.12 -4.52 -5.31
N GLY A 346 -22.18 -4.46 -6.12
CA GLY A 346 -22.98 -5.62 -6.50
C GLY A 346 -22.32 -6.55 -7.54
N ASP A 347 -21.23 -6.12 -8.16
CA ASP A 347 -20.49 -6.87 -9.18
C ASP A 347 -19.00 -6.56 -9.02
N PRO A 348 -18.17 -7.49 -8.49
CA PRO A 348 -16.75 -7.26 -8.28
C PRO A 348 -15.99 -6.87 -9.54
N ALA A 349 -16.51 -7.21 -10.73
CA ALA A 349 -15.92 -6.72 -11.95
C ALA A 349 -15.97 -5.18 -11.98
N ARG A 350 -17.01 -4.51 -11.48
CA ARG A 350 -17.25 -3.05 -11.58
C ARG A 350 -16.40 -2.19 -10.65
N LEU A 351 -15.62 -2.79 -9.76
CA LEU A 351 -14.69 -2.07 -8.91
C LEU A 351 -13.45 -1.63 -9.70
N LEU A 352 -12.96 -0.43 -9.42
CA LEU A 352 -11.66 0.03 -9.90
C LEU A 352 -10.59 -0.33 -8.88
N GLY A 353 -9.59 -1.12 -9.30
CA GLY A 353 -8.58 -1.66 -8.40
C GLY A 353 -9.05 -2.93 -7.67
N ARG A 354 -8.41 -3.23 -6.53
CA ARG A 354 -8.72 -4.41 -5.69
C ARG A 354 -8.88 -3.98 -4.23
N PRO A 355 -10.06 -3.51 -3.80
CA PRO A 355 -10.26 -3.08 -2.42
C PRO A 355 -10.09 -4.26 -1.45
N ARG A 356 -9.41 -4.00 -0.33
CA ARG A 356 -9.17 -4.99 0.73
C ARG A 356 -10.34 -5.11 1.72
N ALA A 357 -11.25 -4.13 1.71
CA ALA A 357 -12.47 -4.10 2.51
C ALA A 357 -13.58 -3.36 1.73
N PRO A 358 -14.86 -3.60 2.04
CA PRO A 358 -15.98 -3.00 1.30
C PRO A 358 -16.26 -1.53 1.66
N SER A 359 -15.47 -0.89 2.52
CA SER A 359 -15.72 0.50 2.91
C SER A 359 -15.36 1.48 1.79
N VAL A 360 -16.01 2.65 1.77
CA VAL A 360 -15.76 3.69 0.75
C VAL A 360 -14.29 4.12 0.71
N GLU A 361 -13.61 4.18 1.86
CA GLU A 361 -12.19 4.53 1.95
C GLU A 361 -11.31 3.48 1.26
N HIS A 362 -11.67 2.20 1.34
CA HIS A 362 -10.93 1.11 0.70
C HIS A 362 -11.23 1.00 -0.79
N VAL A 363 -12.48 1.22 -1.21
CA VAL A 363 -12.87 1.28 -2.63
C VAL A 363 -12.16 2.43 -3.33
N LEU A 364 -12.23 3.63 -2.75
CA LEU A 364 -11.56 4.81 -3.28
C LEU A 364 -10.03 4.70 -3.18
N GLY A 365 -9.51 4.14 -2.09
CA GLY A 365 -8.08 3.85 -1.92
C GLY A 365 -7.55 2.87 -2.96
N ALA A 366 -8.34 1.87 -3.37
CA ALA A 366 -7.99 0.96 -4.45
C ALA A 366 -7.93 1.65 -5.82
N ALA A 367 -8.84 2.58 -6.09
CA ALA A 367 -8.82 3.42 -7.30
C ALA A 367 -7.60 4.34 -7.34
N ILE A 368 -7.28 5.02 -6.22
CA ILE A 368 -6.07 5.83 -6.07
C ILE A 368 -4.83 4.96 -6.25
N HIS A 369 -4.78 3.77 -5.66
CA HIS A 369 -3.66 2.84 -5.82
C HIS A 369 -3.46 2.41 -7.28
N ALA A 370 -4.53 2.17 -8.04
CA ALA A 370 -4.44 1.87 -9.47
C ALA A 370 -3.82 3.04 -10.24
N LEU A 371 -4.27 4.28 -9.99
CA LEU A 371 -3.69 5.51 -10.55
C LEU A 371 -2.21 5.70 -10.18
N MET A 372 -1.84 5.41 -8.94
CA MET A 372 -0.46 5.49 -8.47
C MET A 372 0.45 4.39 -9.01
N THR A 373 -0.13 3.31 -9.52
CA THR A 373 0.60 2.20 -10.15
C THR A 373 0.79 2.45 -11.64
N ASP A 374 -0.29 2.76 -12.37
CA ASP A 374 -0.27 3.01 -13.81
C ASP A 374 -1.53 3.80 -14.22
N ALA A 375 -1.45 5.12 -14.16
CA ALA A 375 -2.57 6.00 -14.47
C ALA A 375 -3.05 5.88 -15.92
N PRO A 376 -2.18 5.91 -16.97
CA PRO A 376 -2.63 5.75 -18.34
C PRO A 376 -3.45 4.47 -18.55
N ARG A 377 -2.98 3.33 -18.03
CA ARG A 377 -3.74 2.06 -18.13
C ARG A 377 -5.01 2.07 -17.30
N THR A 378 -4.98 2.67 -16.12
CA THR A 378 -6.16 2.78 -15.24
C THR A 378 -7.26 3.63 -15.89
N ILE A 379 -6.89 4.73 -16.54
CA ILE A 379 -7.79 5.61 -17.29
C ILE A 379 -8.39 4.86 -18.48
N ASP A 380 -7.54 4.25 -19.30
CA ASP A 380 -7.98 3.47 -20.45
C ASP A 380 -8.92 2.34 -20.02
N HIS A 381 -8.57 1.56 -19.00
CA HIS A 381 -9.42 0.50 -18.46
C HIS A 381 -10.79 1.04 -18.02
N SER A 382 -10.81 2.16 -17.30
CA SER A 382 -12.04 2.75 -16.77
C SER A 382 -12.99 3.22 -17.88
N PHE A 383 -12.46 3.88 -18.90
CA PHE A 383 -13.26 4.39 -20.02
C PHE A 383 -13.67 3.32 -21.01
N ALA A 384 -12.81 2.32 -21.20
CA ALA A 384 -13.15 1.21 -22.07
C ALA A 384 -14.33 0.40 -21.49
N ARG A 385 -14.44 0.31 -20.16
CA ARG A 385 -15.60 -0.26 -19.47
C ARG A 385 -16.85 0.61 -19.54
N LEU A 386 -16.70 1.93 -19.47
CA LEU A 386 -17.80 2.86 -19.71
C LEU A 386 -18.41 2.65 -21.11
N LEU A 387 -17.58 2.46 -22.14
CA LEU A 387 -18.04 2.12 -23.50
C LEU A 387 -18.78 0.77 -23.56
N GLY A 388 -18.43 -0.17 -22.67
CA GLY A 388 -19.15 -1.42 -22.46
C GLY A 388 -20.36 -1.31 -21.53
N SER A 389 -20.91 -0.10 -21.33
CA SER A 389 -22.06 0.20 -20.46
C SER A 389 -21.85 -0.14 -18.98
N ARG A 390 -20.61 -0.02 -18.48
CA ARG A 390 -20.25 -0.17 -17.06
C ARG A 390 -19.65 1.14 -16.53
N PRO A 391 -20.47 2.16 -16.21
CA PRO A 391 -20.01 3.51 -15.88
C PRO A 391 -19.31 3.61 -14.50
N GLU A 392 -19.46 2.62 -13.64
CA GLU A 392 -19.03 2.67 -12.23
C GLU A 392 -17.51 2.81 -12.10
N THR A 393 -16.72 2.18 -12.98
CA THR A 393 -15.25 2.35 -12.95
C THR A 393 -14.82 3.75 -13.34
N ALA A 394 -15.50 4.39 -14.29
CA ALA A 394 -15.24 5.78 -14.65
C ALA A 394 -15.68 6.75 -13.54
N ALA A 395 -16.74 6.41 -12.80
CA ALA A 395 -17.17 7.16 -11.63
C ALA A 395 -16.09 7.09 -10.52
N LEU A 396 -15.66 5.90 -10.14
CA LEU A 396 -14.60 5.71 -9.14
C LEU A 396 -13.27 6.36 -9.55
N LEU A 397 -12.93 6.36 -10.84
CA LEU A 397 -11.78 7.11 -11.37
C LEU A 397 -11.92 8.62 -11.12
N SER A 398 -13.08 9.18 -11.45
CA SER A 398 -13.40 10.60 -11.27
C SER A 398 -13.36 11.01 -9.79
N ASP A 399 -13.86 10.16 -8.89
CA ASP A 399 -13.81 10.38 -7.44
C ASP A 399 -12.36 10.34 -6.92
N ALA A 400 -11.56 9.38 -7.40
CA ALA A 400 -10.17 9.21 -6.99
C ALA A 400 -9.31 10.41 -7.41
N ILE A 401 -9.50 10.94 -8.62
CA ILE A 401 -8.82 12.16 -9.07
C ILE A 401 -9.29 13.36 -8.24
N GLY A 402 -10.58 13.46 -7.92
CA GLY A 402 -11.11 14.49 -7.03
C GLY A 402 -10.48 14.44 -5.63
N ALA A 403 -10.37 13.24 -5.06
CA ALA A 403 -9.73 13.01 -3.76
C ALA A 403 -8.24 13.36 -3.76
N LEU A 404 -7.50 13.02 -4.83
CA LEU A 404 -6.10 13.39 -4.99
C LEU A 404 -5.93 14.91 -5.16
N ALA A 405 -6.85 15.57 -5.88
CA ALA A 405 -6.83 17.00 -6.12
C ALA A 405 -7.12 17.83 -4.86
N ALA A 406 -7.67 17.24 -3.80
CA ALA A 406 -7.81 17.87 -2.48
C ALA A 406 -6.44 18.16 -1.82
N PHE A 407 -5.37 17.49 -2.26
CA PHE A 407 -4.01 17.65 -1.78
C PHE A 407 -3.06 17.86 -2.97
N PRO A 408 -3.08 19.04 -3.63
CA PRO A 408 -2.16 19.30 -4.74
C PRO A 408 -0.70 19.22 -4.26
N ALA A 409 0.19 18.82 -5.15
CA ALA A 409 1.63 18.83 -4.85
C ALA A 409 2.08 20.25 -4.47
N GLU A 410 3.04 20.37 -3.55
CA GLU A 410 3.68 21.65 -3.23
C GLU A 410 4.26 22.23 -4.52
N ALA A 411 3.69 23.34 -4.99
CA ALA A 411 4.08 23.96 -6.24
C ALA A 411 5.50 24.52 -6.12
N GLU A 412 6.43 24.06 -6.96
CA GLU A 412 7.57 24.92 -7.27
C GLU A 412 7.05 26.20 -7.94
N PRO A 413 7.63 27.38 -7.64
CA PRO A 413 7.18 28.64 -8.21
C PRO A 413 7.23 28.56 -9.74
N GLU A 414 6.05 28.54 -10.33
CA GLU A 414 5.88 28.29 -11.75
C GLU A 414 6.30 29.51 -12.56
N LYS A 415 7.22 29.31 -13.52
CA LYS A 415 7.73 30.39 -14.39
C LYS A 415 6.68 30.92 -15.37
N ASP A 416 5.56 30.22 -15.57
CA ASP A 416 4.50 30.60 -16.50
C ASP A 416 3.16 30.84 -15.76
N PRO A 417 2.68 32.09 -15.65
CA PRO A 417 1.43 32.42 -14.97
C PRO A 417 0.17 31.85 -15.63
N LYS A 418 0.26 31.25 -16.83
CA LYS A 418 -0.89 30.61 -17.52
C LYS A 418 -1.10 29.14 -17.18
N ALA A 419 -0.19 28.51 -16.42
CA ALA A 419 -0.27 27.10 -16.03
C ALA A 419 -0.91 26.88 -14.64
N GLN A 420 -1.69 27.86 -14.16
CA GLN A 420 -2.43 27.78 -12.90
C GLN A 420 -3.47 26.65 -12.91
N GLY A 421 -3.29 25.67 -12.02
CA GLY A 421 -4.27 24.63 -11.72
C GLY A 421 -3.68 23.56 -10.80
N SER A 422 -4.53 22.83 -10.08
CA SER A 422 -4.09 21.69 -9.26
C SER A 422 -3.36 20.66 -10.12
N LYS A 423 -2.15 20.29 -9.69
CA LYS A 423 -1.35 19.23 -10.31
C LYS A 423 -1.21 18.07 -9.35
N ILE A 424 -1.38 16.86 -9.88
CA ILE A 424 -1.16 15.62 -9.16
C ILE A 424 -0.19 14.73 -9.94
N GLU A 425 0.74 14.11 -9.23
CA GLU A 425 1.71 13.18 -9.80
C GLU A 425 1.17 11.75 -9.68
N LEU A 426 1.15 11.03 -10.79
CA LEU A 426 0.55 9.70 -10.93
C LEU A 426 1.54 8.68 -11.50
N GLY A 427 1.30 7.40 -11.24
CA GLY A 427 2.17 6.32 -11.69
C GLY A 427 2.10 6.07 -13.20
N LYS A 428 3.19 5.54 -13.75
CA LYS A 428 3.28 5.03 -15.12
C LYS A 428 4.18 3.80 -15.13
N ALA A 429 3.97 2.87 -16.06
CA ALA A 429 4.73 1.61 -16.14
C ALA A 429 6.26 1.76 -15.98
N THR A 430 6.84 2.86 -16.45
CA THR A 430 8.28 3.15 -16.39
C THR A 430 8.63 4.43 -15.63
N GLY A 431 7.74 4.94 -14.76
CA GLY A 431 8.01 6.15 -14.00
C GLY A 431 6.75 6.86 -13.50
N TRP A 432 6.70 8.18 -13.72
CA TRP A 432 5.64 9.06 -13.25
C TRP A 432 5.11 9.92 -14.40
N THR A 433 3.88 10.39 -14.28
CA THR A 433 3.26 11.36 -15.17
C THR A 433 2.44 12.36 -14.35
N THR A 434 2.25 13.57 -14.87
CA THR A 434 1.52 14.63 -14.19
C THR A 434 0.12 14.74 -14.78
N ALA A 435 -0.90 14.68 -13.93
CA ALA A 435 -2.22 15.16 -14.29
C ALA A 435 -2.36 16.64 -13.88
N SER A 436 -2.79 17.47 -14.82
CA SER A 436 -2.92 18.93 -14.68
C SER A 436 -4.28 19.42 -15.16
N ALA A 437 -4.55 20.73 -15.07
CA ALA A 437 -5.82 21.34 -15.50
C ALA A 437 -7.06 20.61 -14.93
N ILE A 438 -6.97 20.18 -13.67
CA ILE A 438 -8.03 19.42 -13.02
C ILE A 438 -9.23 20.32 -12.76
N SER A 439 -10.37 19.95 -13.33
CA SER A 439 -11.66 20.61 -13.10
C SER A 439 -12.49 19.78 -12.13
N LEU A 440 -12.94 20.38 -11.04
CA LEU A 440 -13.77 19.73 -10.02
C LEU A 440 -15.21 20.26 -10.09
N ALA A 441 -16.17 19.36 -9.87
CA ALA A 441 -17.55 19.74 -9.57
C ALA A 441 -17.67 20.30 -8.14
N PRO A 442 -18.79 20.98 -7.79
CA PRO A 442 -19.05 21.45 -6.42
C PRO A 442 -18.91 20.36 -5.34
N ASN A 443 -19.36 19.14 -5.63
CA ASN A 443 -19.22 17.98 -4.73
C ASN A 443 -17.82 17.35 -4.72
N GLY A 444 -16.83 17.97 -5.37
CA GLY A 444 -15.42 17.56 -5.33
C GLY A 444 -15.00 16.46 -6.31
N VAL A 445 -15.91 15.89 -7.11
CA VAL A 445 -15.52 14.89 -8.13
C VAL A 445 -14.85 15.55 -9.34
N ALA A 446 -13.93 14.85 -9.99
CA ALA A 446 -13.23 15.38 -11.15
C ALA A 446 -14.11 15.31 -12.43
N LEU A 447 -14.34 16.46 -13.06
CA LEU A 447 -15.04 16.59 -14.34
C LEU A 447 -14.08 16.59 -15.54
N GLY A 448 -12.79 16.89 -15.32
CA GLY A 448 -11.79 16.84 -16.37
C GLY A 448 -10.38 17.03 -15.85
N PHE A 449 -9.40 16.62 -16.65
CA PHE A 449 -7.97 16.69 -16.36
C PHE A 449 -7.16 16.47 -17.64
N THR A 450 -5.91 16.92 -17.65
CA THR A 450 -4.96 16.70 -18.75
C THR A 450 -3.85 15.77 -18.30
N ILE A 451 -3.59 14.71 -19.07
CA ILE A 451 -2.49 13.76 -18.81
C ILE A 451 -1.88 13.30 -20.13
N ASP A 452 -0.56 13.13 -20.18
CA ASP A 452 0.20 12.73 -21.38
C ASP A 452 -0.19 13.57 -22.63
N GLY A 453 -0.48 14.86 -22.45
CA GLY A 453 -0.84 15.80 -23.53
C GLY A 453 -2.30 15.74 -24.01
N HIS A 454 -3.14 14.90 -23.40
CA HIS A 454 -4.55 14.74 -23.76
C HIS A 454 -5.47 15.29 -22.69
N ALA A 455 -6.45 16.09 -23.11
CA ALA A 455 -7.48 16.65 -22.25
C ALA A 455 -8.66 15.67 -22.16
N TRP A 456 -8.90 15.13 -20.97
CA TRP A 456 -10.02 14.25 -20.67
C TRP A 456 -11.13 15.03 -19.98
N ALA A 457 -12.37 14.77 -20.38
CA ALA A 457 -13.56 15.26 -19.69
C ALA A 457 -14.49 14.08 -19.38
N VAL A 458 -14.91 13.97 -18.12
CA VAL A 458 -15.89 12.98 -17.67
C VAL A 458 -17.22 13.70 -17.53
N ASP A 459 -18.15 13.38 -18.43
CA ASP A 459 -19.45 14.03 -18.46
C ASP A 459 -20.32 13.44 -17.33
N ARG A 460 -20.38 14.14 -16.18
CA ARG A 460 -21.24 13.78 -15.03
C ARG A 460 -22.47 14.69 -14.97
N ALA A 461 -23.67 14.11 -14.99
CA ALA A 461 -24.92 14.87 -15.02
C ALA A 461 -25.35 15.36 -13.62
N SER A 462 -25.46 16.67 -13.45
CA SER A 462 -26.04 17.28 -12.24
C SER A 462 -27.55 17.00 -12.15
N PRO A 463 -28.13 16.80 -10.95
CA PRO A 463 -27.52 16.91 -9.62
C PRO A 463 -26.97 15.59 -9.06
N SER A 464 -27.18 14.46 -9.72
CA SER A 464 -26.78 13.13 -9.23
C SER A 464 -25.31 12.78 -9.51
N TYR A 465 -24.66 13.56 -10.37
CA TYR A 465 -23.30 13.39 -10.87
C TYR A 465 -23.03 11.99 -11.45
N VAL A 466 -24.04 11.34 -12.01
CA VAL A 466 -23.88 10.06 -12.71
C VAL A 466 -23.06 10.26 -13.99
N VAL A 467 -22.12 9.35 -14.26
CA VAL A 467 -21.30 9.38 -15.48
C VAL A 467 -22.16 9.01 -16.70
N MET A 468 -22.23 9.93 -17.66
CA MET A 468 -22.99 9.80 -18.91
C MET A 468 -22.10 9.55 -20.12
N GLY A 469 -20.83 9.95 -20.05
CA GLY A 469 -19.92 9.89 -21.18
C GLY A 469 -18.52 10.36 -20.82
N VAL A 470 -17.63 10.25 -21.80
CA VAL A 470 -16.26 10.74 -21.70
C VAL A 470 -15.83 11.31 -23.04
N ARG A 471 -15.08 12.42 -22.97
CA ARG A 471 -14.46 13.07 -24.12
C ARG A 471 -12.95 13.14 -23.95
N ARG A 472 -12.22 12.99 -25.06
CA ARG A 472 -10.79 13.23 -25.19
C ARG A 472 -10.56 14.29 -26.25
N ASP A 473 -9.82 15.34 -25.89
CA ASP A 473 -9.51 16.47 -26.76
C ASP A 473 -10.79 17.07 -27.39
N GLY A 474 -11.85 17.17 -26.58
CA GLY A 474 -13.16 17.71 -26.97
C GLY A 474 -14.07 16.76 -27.77
N LYS A 475 -13.61 15.57 -28.14
CA LYS A 475 -14.36 14.58 -28.92
C LYS A 475 -14.78 13.40 -28.07
N SER A 476 -15.93 12.79 -28.34
CA SER A 476 -16.35 11.56 -27.67
C SER A 476 -15.33 10.45 -27.88
N VAL A 477 -15.03 9.71 -26.82
CA VAL A 477 -14.05 8.63 -26.87
C VAL A 477 -14.62 7.42 -27.61
N SER A 478 -13.84 6.85 -28.53
CA SER A 478 -14.11 5.56 -29.16
C SER A 478 -13.10 4.50 -28.69
N ALA A 479 -13.45 3.22 -28.85
CA ALA A 479 -12.57 2.12 -28.48
C ALA A 479 -11.20 2.17 -29.20
N SER A 480 -11.16 2.72 -30.43
CA SER A 480 -9.92 2.87 -31.20
C SER A 480 -8.94 3.90 -30.64
N GLN A 481 -9.37 4.74 -29.69
CA GLN A 481 -8.53 5.76 -29.05
C GLN A 481 -7.90 5.29 -27.75
N LEU A 482 -8.28 4.11 -27.23
CA LEU A 482 -7.78 3.56 -25.97
C LEU A 482 -6.63 2.58 -26.25
N SER A 483 -5.56 2.64 -25.46
CA SER A 483 -4.38 1.79 -25.65
C SER A 483 -4.57 0.38 -25.10
N THR A 484 -5.57 0.17 -24.25
CA THR A 484 -6.01 -1.16 -23.82
C THR A 484 -6.58 -1.90 -25.02
N LYS A 485 -5.75 -2.78 -25.59
CA LYS A 485 -6.14 -3.68 -26.69
C LYS A 485 -7.29 -4.58 -26.24
N GLY A 486 -8.50 -4.11 -26.53
CA GLY A 486 -9.76 -4.80 -26.35
C GLY A 486 -10.18 -4.98 -24.89
N VAL A 487 -11.30 -4.38 -24.53
CA VAL A 487 -12.00 -4.70 -23.27
C VAL A 487 -12.61 -6.06 -23.41
N LEU A 488 -12.30 -6.92 -22.45
CA LEU A 488 -12.96 -8.20 -22.30
C LEU A 488 -14.40 -7.96 -21.87
N THR A 489 -15.32 -8.05 -22.83
CA THR A 489 -16.76 -7.89 -22.66
C THR A 489 -17.44 -9.25 -22.63
N ASP A 490 -18.40 -9.41 -21.71
CA ASP A 490 -19.36 -10.52 -21.75
C ASP A 490 -20.39 -10.27 -22.84
N GLY A 491 -20.94 -11.32 -23.43
CA GLY A 491 -21.96 -11.17 -24.47
C GLY A 491 -22.28 -12.46 -25.20
N ASN A 492 -23.17 -12.34 -26.18
CA ASN A 492 -23.48 -13.41 -27.13
C ASN A 492 -22.94 -13.11 -28.54
N ARG A 493 -22.43 -11.89 -28.77
CA ARG A 493 -21.99 -11.42 -30.08
C ARG A 493 -20.97 -10.28 -29.96
N TRP A 494 -19.92 -10.32 -30.78
CA TRP A 494 -18.88 -9.30 -30.89
C TRP A 494 -18.54 -9.07 -32.36
N SER A 495 -18.45 -7.83 -32.81
CA SER A 495 -18.19 -7.52 -34.23
C SER A 495 -17.10 -6.46 -34.36
N ASP A 496 -16.12 -6.70 -35.23
CA ASP A 496 -15.05 -5.75 -35.58
C ASP A 496 -14.45 -6.16 -36.93
N SER A 497 -13.96 -5.18 -37.71
CA SER A 497 -13.12 -5.40 -38.91
C SER A 497 -13.74 -6.37 -39.92
N GLY A 498 -15.07 -6.32 -40.07
CA GLY A 498 -15.84 -7.18 -40.98
C GLY A 498 -16.17 -8.58 -40.45
N TYR A 499 -15.68 -8.95 -39.26
CA TYR A 499 -15.99 -10.21 -38.61
C TYR A 499 -17.09 -10.05 -37.56
N THR A 500 -17.89 -11.10 -37.39
CA THR A 500 -18.85 -11.23 -36.29
C THR A 500 -18.61 -12.55 -35.61
N PHE A 501 -18.16 -12.49 -34.37
CA PHE A 501 -18.03 -13.63 -33.48
C PHE A 501 -19.31 -13.79 -32.68
N ILE A 502 -19.82 -15.02 -32.60
CA ILE A 502 -21.02 -15.39 -31.84
C ILE A 502 -20.59 -16.34 -30.73
N LYS A 503 -21.17 -16.21 -29.55
CA LYS A 503 -20.93 -17.15 -28.46
C LYS A 503 -21.46 -18.53 -28.85
N LEU A 504 -20.57 -19.52 -28.89
CA LEU A 504 -20.92 -20.92 -29.11
C LEU A 504 -21.18 -21.64 -27.78
N ARG A 505 -20.38 -21.36 -26.75
CA ARG A 505 -20.47 -22.02 -25.45
C ARG A 505 -19.86 -21.18 -24.33
N GLY A 506 -20.35 -21.39 -23.11
CA GLY A 506 -19.60 -21.08 -21.89
C GLY A 506 -19.91 -19.70 -21.32
N THR A 507 -18.93 -19.06 -20.71
CA THR A 507 -19.01 -17.63 -20.34
C THR A 507 -17.74 -16.91 -20.80
N PRO A 508 -17.44 -16.92 -22.11
CA PRO A 508 -16.25 -16.25 -22.63
C PRO A 508 -16.41 -14.75 -22.46
N ARG A 509 -15.32 -14.11 -22.02
CA ARG A 509 -15.15 -12.67 -22.19
C ARG A 509 -14.29 -12.43 -23.40
N VAL A 510 -14.71 -11.51 -24.28
CA VAL A 510 -14.05 -11.30 -25.57
C VAL A 510 -13.71 -9.83 -25.76
N ALA A 511 -12.54 -9.64 -26.33
CA ALA A 511 -11.97 -8.37 -26.70
C ALA A 511 -11.63 -8.43 -28.19
N LEU A 512 -12.20 -7.51 -28.98
CA LEU A 512 -11.82 -7.29 -30.37
C LEU A 512 -11.09 -5.95 -30.46
N SER A 513 -10.05 -5.90 -31.29
CA SER A 513 -9.40 -4.65 -31.67
C SER A 513 -8.95 -4.73 -33.13
N ALA A 514 -8.86 -3.58 -33.78
CA ALA A 514 -8.34 -3.51 -35.14
C ALA A 514 -6.92 -4.08 -35.26
N GLY A 515 -6.64 -4.75 -36.38
CA GLY A 515 -5.29 -5.20 -36.73
C GLY A 515 -4.32 -4.01 -36.89
N ALA A 516 -3.01 -4.28 -36.77
CA ALA A 516 -1.97 -3.24 -36.90
C ALA A 516 -1.99 -2.55 -38.28
N ASP A 517 -2.36 -3.30 -39.33
CA ASP A 517 -2.52 -2.81 -40.69
C ASP A 517 -3.97 -2.96 -41.15
N LYS A 518 -4.45 -2.07 -42.02
CA LYS A 518 -5.80 -2.13 -42.59
C LYS A 518 -6.10 -3.42 -43.39
N SER A 519 -5.06 -4.14 -43.80
CA SER A 519 -5.13 -5.43 -44.50
C SER A 519 -5.12 -6.64 -43.56
N ALA A 520 -4.78 -6.45 -42.28
CA ALA A 520 -4.84 -7.49 -41.26
C ALA A 520 -6.23 -7.51 -40.64
N GLY A 521 -6.77 -8.71 -40.38
CA GLY A 521 -8.04 -8.83 -39.65
C GLY A 521 -7.87 -8.48 -38.15
N PRO A 522 -8.94 -8.58 -37.36
CA PRO A 522 -8.94 -8.10 -35.98
C PRO A 522 -7.99 -8.91 -35.10
N ASN A 523 -7.47 -8.29 -34.05
CA ASN A 523 -6.91 -9.04 -32.94
C ASN A 523 -8.06 -9.50 -32.05
N VAL A 524 -8.11 -10.79 -31.79
CA VAL A 524 -9.17 -11.41 -30.99
C VAL A 524 -8.57 -11.95 -29.71
N LYS A 525 -9.06 -11.48 -28.56
CA LYS A 525 -8.68 -11.98 -27.25
C LYS A 525 -9.88 -12.60 -26.57
N LEU A 526 -9.74 -13.83 -26.09
CA LEU A 526 -10.73 -14.59 -25.35
C LEU A 526 -10.19 -14.97 -23.98
N LEU A 527 -10.97 -14.69 -22.94
CA LEU A 527 -10.75 -15.18 -21.59
C LEU A 527 -11.84 -16.21 -21.26
N GLY A 528 -11.43 -17.44 -20.97
CA GLY A 528 -12.36 -18.50 -20.57
C GLY A 528 -12.84 -18.32 -19.12
N GLY A 529 -14.14 -18.18 -18.92
CA GLY A 529 -14.79 -18.07 -17.61
C GLY A 529 -15.54 -19.32 -17.16
N GLY A 530 -15.90 -20.21 -18.07
CA GLY A 530 -16.72 -21.40 -17.80
C GLY A 530 -16.02 -22.44 -16.94
N VAL A 531 -16.82 -23.19 -16.17
CA VAL A 531 -16.34 -24.23 -15.23
C VAL A 531 -16.07 -25.56 -15.95
N ASP A 532 -16.87 -25.88 -16.97
CA ASP A 532 -16.83 -27.16 -17.67
C ASP A 532 -16.43 -27.01 -19.14
N GLY A 533 -15.31 -27.66 -19.50
CA GLY A 533 -14.83 -27.73 -20.87
C GLY A 533 -14.20 -26.42 -21.36
N PHE A 534 -14.36 -26.16 -22.66
CA PHE A 534 -13.90 -24.92 -23.30
C PHE A 534 -15.05 -23.94 -23.45
N ASP A 535 -14.80 -22.68 -23.11
CA ASP A 535 -15.58 -21.57 -23.62
C ASP A 535 -15.22 -21.35 -25.08
N ALA A 536 -16.20 -20.94 -25.89
CA ALA A 536 -16.02 -20.85 -27.33
C ALA A 536 -16.81 -19.68 -27.93
N ILE A 537 -16.14 -18.94 -28.82
CA ILE A 537 -16.79 -18.00 -29.74
C ILE A 537 -16.50 -18.40 -31.17
N THR A 538 -17.43 -18.15 -32.06
CA THR A 538 -17.45 -18.74 -33.39
C THR A 538 -17.70 -17.72 -34.48
N VAL A 539 -17.12 -17.95 -35.65
CA VAL A 539 -17.30 -17.14 -36.86
C VAL A 539 -17.53 -18.08 -38.05
N ALA A 540 -18.53 -17.73 -38.87
CA ALA A 540 -18.89 -18.53 -40.03
C ALA A 540 -17.78 -18.48 -41.09
N PRO A 541 -17.31 -19.63 -41.62
CA PRO A 541 -16.33 -19.66 -42.68
C PRO A 541 -16.93 -19.21 -44.03
N PRO A 542 -16.11 -18.67 -44.94
CA PRO A 542 -16.55 -18.20 -46.26
C PRO A 542 -16.94 -19.34 -47.23
N GLY A 543 -16.76 -20.59 -46.82
CA GLY A 543 -17.08 -21.77 -47.63
C GLY A 543 -16.73 -23.08 -46.91
N PRO A 544 -16.94 -24.24 -47.55
CA PRO A 544 -16.51 -25.51 -47.00
C PRO A 544 -14.98 -25.56 -46.88
N ASP A 545 -14.23 -25.12 -47.88
CA ASP A 545 -12.77 -25.11 -47.82
C ASP A 545 -12.27 -23.71 -47.47
N PHE A 546 -11.42 -23.62 -46.44
CA PHE A 546 -10.98 -22.35 -45.89
C PHE A 546 -9.60 -22.44 -45.26
N VAL A 547 -9.00 -21.26 -45.06
CA VAL A 547 -7.73 -21.07 -44.37
C VAL A 547 -7.93 -20.09 -43.22
N VAL A 548 -7.45 -20.46 -42.04
CA VAL A 548 -7.34 -19.61 -40.84
C VAL A 548 -5.88 -19.23 -40.65
N GLU A 549 -5.58 -17.94 -40.53
CA GLU A 549 -4.22 -17.45 -40.27
C GLU A 549 -4.23 -16.42 -39.13
N GLY A 550 -3.16 -16.40 -38.33
CA GLY A 550 -2.91 -15.40 -37.29
C GLY A 550 -1.73 -15.78 -36.39
N GLU A 551 -1.31 -14.87 -35.52
CA GLU A 551 -0.37 -15.21 -34.44
C GLU A 551 -1.14 -15.58 -33.17
N LEU A 552 -1.04 -16.84 -32.76
CA LEU A 552 -1.74 -17.40 -31.61
C LEU A 552 -0.83 -17.34 -30.36
N ALA A 553 -1.34 -16.78 -29.27
CA ALA A 553 -0.73 -16.86 -27.95
C ALA A 553 -1.75 -17.43 -26.94
N VAL A 554 -1.31 -18.40 -26.12
CA VAL A 554 -2.13 -19.00 -25.07
C VAL A 554 -1.39 -18.93 -23.74
N ARG A 555 -2.06 -18.41 -22.70
CA ARG A 555 -1.49 -18.22 -21.35
C ARG A 555 -2.41 -18.79 -20.28
N GLU A 556 -1.82 -19.09 -19.11
CA GLU A 556 -2.46 -19.54 -17.86
C GLU A 556 -3.14 -20.94 -17.91
N ALA A 557 -3.93 -21.24 -18.94
CA ALA A 557 -4.58 -22.53 -19.12
C ALA A 557 -4.73 -22.89 -20.62
N PRO A 558 -5.02 -24.17 -20.96
CA PRO A 558 -5.13 -24.60 -22.35
C PRO A 558 -6.23 -23.88 -23.15
N GLY A 559 -5.94 -23.57 -24.41
CA GLY A 559 -6.84 -22.89 -25.35
C GLY A 559 -6.36 -23.04 -26.79
N GLY A 560 -7.05 -22.42 -27.76
CA GLY A 560 -6.66 -22.48 -29.17
C GLY A 560 -7.81 -22.25 -30.15
N ILE A 561 -7.83 -23.01 -31.24
CA ILE A 561 -8.77 -22.85 -32.36
C ILE A 561 -9.50 -24.17 -32.62
N ALA A 562 -10.82 -24.12 -32.78
CA ALA A 562 -11.64 -25.22 -33.25
C ALA A 562 -12.12 -24.97 -34.69
N LEU A 563 -12.17 -26.03 -35.48
CA LEU A 563 -12.59 -26.05 -36.88
C LEU A 563 -13.82 -26.93 -37.00
N ARG A 564 -14.74 -26.56 -37.90
CA ARG A 564 -16.01 -27.28 -38.07
C ARG A 564 -16.78 -27.40 -36.76
N ALA A 565 -16.63 -26.40 -35.90
CA ALA A 565 -17.22 -26.37 -34.58
C ALA A 565 -18.74 -26.27 -34.72
N SER A 566 -19.45 -27.19 -34.09
CA SER A 566 -20.92 -27.20 -34.03
C SER A 566 -21.36 -27.46 -32.59
N PRO A 567 -22.39 -26.77 -32.08
CA PRO A 567 -22.84 -26.95 -30.70
C PRO A 567 -23.42 -28.35 -30.49
N THR A 568 -23.23 -28.91 -29.30
CA THR A 568 -23.84 -30.16 -28.82
C THR A 568 -24.46 -29.92 -27.44
N LYS A 569 -25.25 -30.88 -26.92
CA LYS A 569 -25.88 -30.74 -25.59
C LYS A 569 -24.87 -30.57 -24.45
N LYS A 570 -23.69 -31.22 -24.58
CA LYS A 570 -22.62 -31.19 -23.57
C LYS A 570 -21.44 -30.29 -23.94
N GLY A 571 -21.51 -29.60 -25.08
CA GLY A 571 -20.40 -28.79 -25.54
C GLY A 571 -20.44 -28.38 -27.00
N PHE A 572 -19.37 -28.69 -27.70
CA PHE A 572 -19.30 -28.62 -29.16
C PHE A 572 -18.59 -29.87 -29.67
N ARG A 573 -18.83 -30.19 -30.94
CA ARG A 573 -18.04 -31.15 -31.71
C ARG A 573 -17.25 -30.42 -32.78
N GLY A 574 -16.09 -30.94 -33.15
CA GLY A 574 -15.22 -30.32 -34.15
C GLY A 574 -13.80 -30.85 -34.07
N VAL A 575 -12.88 -30.22 -34.81
CA VAL A 575 -11.45 -30.48 -34.68
C VAL A 575 -10.78 -29.33 -33.97
N THR A 576 -10.06 -29.62 -32.89
CA THR A 576 -9.42 -28.63 -32.04
C THR A 576 -7.92 -28.67 -32.19
N LEU A 577 -7.31 -27.52 -32.49
CA LEU A 577 -5.91 -27.25 -32.26
C LEU A 577 -5.78 -26.61 -30.88
N VAL A 578 -5.32 -27.36 -29.88
CA VAL A 578 -5.17 -26.90 -28.50
C VAL A 578 -3.69 -26.70 -28.19
N VAL A 579 -3.35 -25.54 -27.66
CA VAL A 579 -2.03 -25.18 -27.15
C VAL A 579 -2.09 -25.11 -25.63
N ALA A 580 -1.22 -25.85 -24.95
CA ALA A 580 -1.02 -25.73 -23.51
C ALA A 580 -0.07 -24.55 -23.21
N PRO A 581 -0.15 -23.89 -22.03
CA PRO A 581 0.75 -22.79 -21.67
C PRO A 581 2.25 -23.14 -21.72
N GLY A 582 2.59 -24.43 -21.57
CA GLY A 582 3.96 -24.94 -21.71
C GLY A 582 4.42 -25.16 -23.16
N GLY A 583 3.65 -24.74 -24.16
CA GLY A 583 4.00 -24.85 -25.58
C GLY A 583 3.63 -26.18 -26.24
N ARG A 584 3.07 -27.16 -25.52
CA ARG A 584 2.63 -28.41 -26.14
C ARG A 584 1.35 -28.19 -26.94
N THR A 585 1.38 -28.51 -28.23
CA THR A 585 0.24 -28.34 -29.16
C THR A 585 -0.27 -29.69 -29.66
N VAL A 586 -1.59 -29.87 -29.65
CA VAL A 586 -2.28 -31.11 -30.05
C VAL A 586 -3.40 -30.78 -31.05
N LEU A 587 -3.53 -31.61 -32.08
CA LEU A 587 -4.67 -31.60 -33.00
C LEU A 587 -5.56 -32.81 -32.69
N SER A 588 -6.80 -32.58 -32.28
CA SER A 588 -7.73 -33.63 -31.85
C SER A 588 -9.10 -33.47 -32.50
N VAL A 589 -9.84 -34.57 -32.66
CA VAL A 589 -11.29 -34.56 -32.84
C VAL A 589 -11.94 -34.54 -31.47
N VAL A 590 -12.90 -33.65 -31.28
CA VAL A 590 -13.78 -33.62 -30.11
C VAL A 590 -15.19 -33.93 -30.59
N ASP A 591 -15.83 -34.92 -29.97
CA ASP A 591 -17.22 -35.28 -30.19
C ASP A 591 -17.95 -35.60 -28.86
N GLU A 592 -19.16 -36.17 -28.92
CA GLU A 592 -19.90 -36.55 -27.71
C GLU A 592 -19.29 -37.75 -26.97
N GLY A 593 -18.45 -38.54 -27.63
CA GLY A 593 -17.76 -39.72 -27.10
C GLY A 593 -16.41 -39.41 -26.45
N GLY A 594 -15.81 -38.26 -26.75
CA GLY A 594 -14.59 -37.79 -26.09
C GLY A 594 -13.66 -37.01 -27.01
N GLU A 595 -12.38 -36.96 -26.62
CA GLU A 595 -11.30 -36.35 -27.41
C GLU A 595 -10.38 -37.44 -27.96
N THR A 596 -10.16 -37.43 -29.28
CA THR A 596 -9.27 -38.38 -29.97
C THR A 596 -8.20 -37.60 -30.74
N SER A 597 -6.93 -37.86 -30.47
CA SER A 597 -5.82 -37.19 -31.16
C SER A 597 -5.76 -37.61 -32.63
N LEU A 598 -5.59 -36.64 -33.54
CA LEU A 598 -5.39 -36.87 -34.97
C LEU A 598 -3.92 -37.06 -35.37
N GLY A 599 -3.00 -36.79 -34.45
CA GLY A 599 -1.56 -36.96 -34.68
C GLY A 599 -0.76 -36.92 -33.37
N ALA A 600 0.57 -37.07 -33.48
CA ALA A 600 1.46 -36.88 -32.33
C ALA A 600 1.50 -35.40 -31.93
N PRO A 601 1.47 -35.07 -30.62
CA PRO A 601 1.69 -33.72 -30.15
C PRO A 601 3.03 -33.15 -30.61
N ILE A 602 3.08 -31.84 -30.83
CA ILE A 602 4.32 -31.10 -31.12
C ILE A 602 4.61 -30.12 -29.99
N ASP A 603 5.89 -29.77 -29.83
CA ASP A 603 6.28 -28.65 -28.99
C ASP A 603 6.36 -27.38 -29.84
N SER A 604 5.74 -26.33 -29.35
CA SER A 604 5.70 -24.99 -29.94
C SER A 604 6.26 -23.98 -28.93
N PRO A 605 6.79 -22.82 -29.38
CA PRO A 605 7.36 -21.83 -28.48
C PRO A 605 6.36 -21.38 -27.40
N ALA A 606 6.85 -21.15 -26.18
CA ALA A 606 6.08 -20.52 -25.11
C ALA A 606 5.92 -19.02 -25.43
N GLY A 607 4.88 -18.66 -26.19
CA GLY A 607 4.62 -17.30 -26.63
C GLY A 607 3.76 -17.23 -27.89
N PRO A 608 3.64 -16.03 -28.50
CA PRO A 608 3.00 -15.89 -29.80
C PRO A 608 3.66 -16.79 -30.84
N VAL A 609 2.87 -17.60 -31.54
CA VAL A 609 3.31 -18.48 -32.61
C VAL A 609 2.44 -18.28 -33.85
N ALA A 610 3.07 -18.13 -35.01
CA ALA A 610 2.36 -18.06 -36.27
C ALA A 610 1.62 -19.38 -36.52
N VAL A 611 0.31 -19.29 -36.76
CA VAL A 611 -0.56 -20.43 -37.05
C VAL A 611 -1.22 -20.25 -38.40
N LYS A 612 -1.16 -21.29 -39.22
CA LYS A 612 -1.89 -21.41 -40.48
C LYS A 612 -2.59 -22.76 -40.53
N ILE A 613 -3.92 -22.73 -40.50
CA ILE A 613 -4.75 -23.93 -40.55
C ILE A 613 -5.50 -23.96 -41.86
N THR A 614 -5.34 -25.04 -42.60
CA THR A 614 -5.91 -25.24 -43.92
C THR A 614 -6.89 -26.41 -43.87
N VAL A 615 -8.13 -26.17 -44.27
CA VAL A 615 -9.19 -27.18 -44.38
C VAL A 615 -9.56 -27.36 -45.85
N GLN A 616 -9.44 -28.59 -46.36
CA GLN A 616 -9.81 -28.92 -47.75
C GLN A 616 -10.50 -30.29 -47.78
N GLY A 617 -11.79 -30.31 -48.08
CA GLY A 617 -12.62 -31.50 -47.96
C GLY A 617 -12.55 -32.06 -46.54
N THR A 618 -12.08 -33.31 -46.42
CA THR A 618 -11.84 -33.97 -45.13
C THR A 618 -10.41 -33.80 -44.62
N LYS A 619 -9.49 -33.16 -45.35
CA LYS A 619 -8.12 -32.96 -44.89
C LYS A 619 -7.99 -31.69 -44.05
N VAL A 620 -7.36 -31.80 -42.89
CA VAL A 620 -6.91 -30.66 -42.07
C VAL A 620 -5.40 -30.69 -41.95
N GLU A 621 -4.79 -29.52 -42.14
CA GLU A 621 -3.36 -29.31 -41.98
C GLU A 621 -3.14 -28.01 -41.18
N ALA A 622 -2.47 -28.11 -40.04
CA ALA A 622 -2.16 -26.99 -39.16
C ALA A 622 -0.64 -26.81 -39.07
N VAL A 623 -0.14 -25.71 -39.61
CA VAL A 623 1.24 -25.27 -39.45
C VAL A 623 1.31 -24.36 -38.23
N VAL A 624 2.14 -24.73 -37.25
CA VAL A 624 2.36 -24.00 -35.99
C VAL A 624 3.85 -23.70 -35.87
N GLY A 625 4.23 -22.45 -36.15
CA GLY A 625 5.63 -22.06 -36.29
C GLY A 625 6.29 -22.78 -37.46
N LYS A 626 7.21 -23.71 -37.14
CA LYS A 626 7.91 -24.54 -38.15
C LYS A 626 7.39 -25.98 -38.23
N ALA A 627 6.49 -26.37 -37.35
CA ALA A 627 5.98 -27.73 -37.26
C ALA A 627 4.61 -27.85 -37.92
N THR A 628 4.32 -29.03 -38.47
CA THR A 628 3.06 -29.32 -39.16
C THR A 628 2.36 -30.48 -38.48
N LEU A 629 1.10 -30.26 -38.10
CA LEU A 629 0.14 -31.30 -37.72
C LEU A 629 -0.83 -31.51 -38.87
N SER A 630 -1.21 -32.74 -39.14
CA SER A 630 -2.23 -33.03 -40.14
C SER A 630 -3.11 -34.18 -39.70
N GLY A 631 -4.32 -34.23 -40.22
CA GLY A 631 -5.28 -35.29 -39.93
C GLY A 631 -6.43 -35.30 -40.93
N THR A 632 -7.23 -36.36 -40.84
CA THR A 632 -8.44 -36.52 -41.64
C THR A 632 -9.66 -36.35 -40.74
N LEU A 633 -10.56 -35.46 -41.15
CA LEU A 633 -11.84 -35.21 -40.53
C LEU A 633 -12.75 -36.43 -40.71
N PRO A 634 -13.46 -36.86 -39.65
CA PRO A 634 -14.62 -37.73 -39.79
C PRO A 634 -15.68 -37.08 -40.68
N ASP A 635 -16.37 -37.87 -41.51
CA ASP A 635 -17.42 -37.39 -42.42
C ASP A 635 -18.54 -36.60 -41.69
N ALA A 636 -18.79 -36.95 -40.43
CA ALA A 636 -19.74 -36.27 -39.54
C ALA A 636 -19.39 -34.80 -39.25
N LEU A 637 -18.16 -34.35 -39.55
CA LEU A 637 -17.68 -32.97 -39.36
C LEU A 637 -17.53 -32.20 -40.69
N GLY A 638 -18.27 -32.58 -41.74
CA GLY A 638 -18.22 -31.91 -43.04
C GLY A 638 -18.66 -30.42 -43.06
N LYS A 639 -19.34 -29.95 -42.00
CA LYS A 639 -19.80 -28.55 -41.86
C LYS A 639 -19.67 -28.08 -40.41
N GLY A 640 -19.55 -26.77 -40.24
CA GLY A 640 -19.46 -26.09 -38.95
C GLY A 640 -18.58 -24.85 -39.06
N ASP A 641 -18.52 -24.10 -37.97
CA ASP A 641 -17.86 -22.81 -37.93
C ASP A 641 -16.37 -22.90 -37.53
N VAL A 642 -15.67 -21.77 -37.54
CA VAL A 642 -14.35 -21.64 -36.90
C VAL A 642 -14.54 -20.98 -35.54
N ALA A 643 -14.06 -21.62 -34.48
CA ALA A 643 -14.18 -21.10 -33.13
C ALA A 643 -12.82 -20.85 -32.48
N ILE A 644 -12.77 -19.83 -31.62
CA ILE A 644 -11.67 -19.58 -30.69
C ILE A 644 -12.11 -20.14 -29.34
N ILE A 645 -11.26 -20.95 -28.72
CA ILE A 645 -11.61 -21.76 -27.55
C ILE A 645 -10.64 -21.56 -26.39
N GLY A 646 -11.14 -21.56 -25.15
CA GLY A 646 -10.29 -21.45 -23.95
C GLY A 646 -10.91 -22.14 -22.73
N LYS A 647 -10.11 -22.90 -21.97
CA LYS A 647 -10.54 -23.43 -20.66
C LYS A 647 -10.67 -22.31 -19.63
N ARG A 648 -11.21 -22.61 -18.45
CA ARG A 648 -11.24 -21.67 -17.31
C ARG A 648 -9.88 -21.02 -17.09
N ASN A 649 -9.85 -19.69 -17.02
CA ASN A 649 -8.68 -18.83 -16.89
C ASN A 649 -7.74 -18.82 -18.10
N ALA A 650 -8.03 -19.55 -19.18
CA ALA A 650 -7.22 -19.50 -20.39
C ALA A 650 -7.35 -18.11 -21.02
N ASN A 651 -6.20 -17.48 -21.28
CA ASN A 651 -6.12 -16.22 -22.02
C ASN A 651 -5.57 -16.53 -23.41
N VAL A 652 -6.45 -16.48 -24.40
CA VAL A 652 -6.19 -16.85 -25.79
C VAL A 652 -6.23 -15.59 -26.64
N GLU A 653 -5.12 -15.26 -27.30
CA GLU A 653 -5.01 -14.09 -28.16
C GLU A 653 -4.62 -14.56 -29.58
N ILE A 654 -5.35 -14.08 -30.58
CA ILE A 654 -5.01 -14.25 -31.99
C ILE A 654 -4.84 -12.87 -32.60
N ALA A 655 -3.60 -12.49 -32.88
CA ALA A 655 -3.32 -11.23 -33.56
C ALA A 655 -3.47 -11.41 -35.08
N GLY A 656 -4.10 -10.43 -35.73
CA GLY A 656 -4.29 -10.43 -37.18
C GLY A 656 -5.15 -11.59 -37.70
N PHE A 657 -6.23 -11.95 -37.00
CA PHE A 657 -7.10 -13.08 -37.37
C PHE A 657 -7.62 -12.91 -38.79
N THR A 658 -7.32 -13.85 -39.69
CA THR A 658 -7.90 -13.89 -41.02
C THR A 658 -8.54 -15.23 -41.33
N LEU A 659 -9.68 -15.18 -42.02
CA LEU A 659 -10.43 -16.35 -42.46
C LEU A 659 -10.76 -16.19 -43.94
N LYS A 660 -10.13 -17.00 -44.78
CA LYS A 660 -10.17 -16.88 -46.24
C LYS A 660 -10.74 -18.14 -46.87
N ARG A 661 -11.40 -18.01 -48.01
CA ARG A 661 -11.78 -19.16 -48.84
C ARG A 661 -10.51 -19.78 -49.42
N LYS A 662 -10.42 -21.11 -49.40
CA LYS A 662 -9.30 -21.83 -50.01
C LYS A 662 -9.50 -22.02 -51.51
#